data_AF-A0A4R9BTV1-F1
#
_entry.id   AF-A0A4R9BTV1-F1
#
_cell.length_a   1.000
_cell.length_b   1.000
_cell.length_c   1.000
_cell.angle_alpha   90.00
_cell.angle_beta   90.00
_cell.angle_gamma   90.00
#
_symmetry.space_group_name_H-M   'P 1'
#
loop_
_entity.id
_entity.type
_entity.pdbx_description
1 polymer ?
#
loop_
_entity_poly.entity_id
_entity_poly.type
_entity_poly.pdbx_seq_one_letter_code
_entity_poly.pdbx_strand_id
1 'polypeptide(L)'
;MPAKDTKQRTGGQASVIKCIDTHNAQIVAVKIIEGLFRDEIASKIFERETGALKRLTHRNIVGYRTSGYDEDGRMYIVLDWIEDSLETVLQDRGSIPWDEMLAKIVRPLADGLSYMHLNKEEHRDIKPANILINADGVPLFADFGVGKSRANNEDESEMTIHGFRSGIWTPPERSAVPYVRDVYSLAVVFIRAVCTDDIQDAYQLASAVESMLIPVSLKELLLRCIDADPDVRPANGSVFAAELESMIRSDQQRHSSSLTVNLHLTRAATTKIGGPFSTPEQTKSIVQTDVSGDTFVSYGWDRDQERFDRETLILLGESTRYVLKADGPAGALMVVDATNPEYEALEHTRDRSLRLPASVNWSLTQARSNPGFEILQHRLDAYYDADSMDPSADTGADSSTMTSTWRNLLNAREDLERGDRKPLTYVTSEPTRYGTRFELNGPPEEDLVGSEWQVRRSDVGRGGRARGEIVDQSDTAIVLRWSGKAPVSLSKAGVLEPHLGSSQVGLQRQSDAVSALETGTGAAQWLKGLLEDPTTALPPVASEEPEWVTNLDDDKRAAVRGALGAPECVILKGPPGTGKTRFIAEFVIQLLAREPDARVLIVSQTHVAVDNALSRLDDAGLSGLVRLGKEDDARIGMSSQHLVLHRQLSVWASLVRQRAEDHLSALSGQAGLSVKNLKAMSLLHTLRSSMKNSEYVRSRLPSASSDQSTMTSELGLRNDAVTLQDKLDSAGENERALLNSALALLDGEVPLGDDPALDDVEAAIELLSDRSDAAPHLLRMLKLQSEWLERVESDSSLAAEYLKTTSVIAGTCIGFLGNPLVRNLEIGVCIVDEASKATSTEALVPVVRAKRFVLVGDLNQLPPSDEELLQNQDLLDQYSLTQEDVKESLFQRLVERLPEANQFALLQQHRMIKPIGDLVSTCFYSGELRSPNVMGLPGYESLGKPVLWLDTSTQGAQRLESSEAGSKGRFINRAEAELVAHRLGTIDAGIATGIVQLPPNAEVLDVLVLASYSSQIEQLRRRLARERFSNLKITIETVDAVQGKEADIALFSTTRSNTHGGMGFMGPDYWRRINVAVSRARFGLTIVGDASFWSSGGLGSVLQYMRSNVDTCEIRSNNG
;
A
#
# COMPACT_ATOMS: atom_id res chain seq x y z
N MET A 1 -48.98 11.61 16.78
CA MET A 1 -50.39 11.59 16.31
C MET A 1 -50.43 11.64 14.78
N PRO A 2 -51.34 10.94 14.08
CA PRO A 2 -51.48 11.06 12.62
C PRO A 2 -51.81 12.50 12.20
N ALA A 3 -51.24 12.99 11.09
CA ALA A 3 -51.57 14.31 10.56
C ALA A 3 -52.98 14.34 9.93
N LYS A 4 -53.66 15.50 9.92
CA LYS A 4 -55.07 15.64 9.46
C LYS A 4 -55.36 15.29 7.98
N ASP A 5 -54.33 15.04 7.17
CA ASP A 5 -54.39 14.60 5.75
C ASP A 5 -53.37 13.47 5.48
N THR A 6 -53.52 12.32 6.13
CA THR A 6 -52.54 11.21 6.02
C THR A 6 -52.58 10.51 4.66
N LYS A 7 -51.62 10.83 3.78
CA LYS A 7 -51.15 9.90 2.73
C LYS A 7 -50.43 8.74 3.41
N GLN A 8 -51.02 7.54 3.38
CA GLN A 8 -50.36 6.30 3.81
C GLN A 8 -49.58 5.74 2.62
N ARG A 9 -48.28 5.49 2.78
CA ARG A 9 -47.47 4.76 1.78
C ARG A 9 -47.39 3.30 2.23
N THR A 10 -48.03 2.40 1.48
CA THR A 10 -47.97 0.96 1.73
C THR A 10 -46.96 0.31 0.79
N GLY A 11 -45.88 -0.25 1.36
CA GLY A 11 -44.95 -1.14 0.66
C GLY A 11 -45.08 -2.58 1.18
N GLY A 12 -44.65 -3.59 0.42
CA GLY A 12 -45.02 -4.99 0.62
C GLY A 12 -44.81 -5.65 2.01
N GLN A 13 -44.05 -5.05 2.93
CA GLN A 13 -43.84 -5.56 4.31
C GLN A 13 -43.90 -4.47 5.41
N ALA A 14 -44.21 -3.22 5.05
CA ALA A 14 -44.27 -2.12 6.02
C ALA A 14 -45.19 -0.99 5.54
N SER A 15 -45.88 -0.34 6.48
CA SER A 15 -46.68 0.86 6.22
C SER A 15 -46.00 2.10 6.82
N VAL A 16 -45.87 3.15 6.01
CA VAL A 16 -45.29 4.43 6.43
C VAL A 16 -46.41 5.47 6.57
N ILE A 17 -46.50 6.07 7.76
CA ILE A 17 -47.56 7.02 8.14
C ILE A 17 -46.94 8.39 8.46
N LYS A 18 -47.50 9.46 7.88
CA LYS A 18 -47.16 10.85 8.22
C LYS A 18 -47.76 11.22 9.58
N CYS A 19 -46.91 11.50 10.55
CA CYS A 19 -47.29 11.79 11.93
C CYS A 19 -46.76 13.16 12.36
N ILE A 20 -47.39 13.73 13.39
CA ILE A 20 -46.92 14.90 14.14
C ILE A 20 -46.43 14.38 15.50
N ASP A 21 -45.18 14.67 15.82
CA ASP A 21 -44.59 14.44 17.14
C ASP A 21 -45.26 15.40 18.14
N THR A 22 -45.87 14.84 19.18
CA THR A 22 -46.65 15.58 20.18
C THR A 22 -45.78 16.41 21.13
N HIS A 23 -44.48 16.16 21.20
CA HIS A 23 -43.56 16.88 22.10
C HIS A 23 -43.01 18.16 21.51
N ASN A 24 -42.71 18.17 20.21
CA ASN A 24 -42.04 19.29 19.52
C ASN A 24 -42.82 19.80 18.29
N ALA A 25 -43.99 19.22 17.99
CA ALA A 25 -44.83 19.53 16.84
C ALA A 25 -44.17 19.33 15.46
N GLN A 26 -43.06 18.57 15.37
CA GLN A 26 -42.42 18.23 14.09
C GLN A 26 -43.17 17.14 13.33
N ILE A 27 -43.13 17.20 12.01
CA ILE A 27 -43.69 16.18 11.13
C ILE A 27 -42.64 15.07 10.94
N VAL A 28 -43.05 13.82 11.20
CA VAL A 28 -42.19 12.63 11.15
C VAL A 28 -42.85 11.51 10.35
N ALA A 29 -42.02 10.65 9.77
CA ALA A 29 -42.45 9.40 9.14
C ALA A 29 -42.40 8.27 10.17
N VAL A 30 -43.52 7.61 10.42
CA VAL A 30 -43.57 6.41 11.27
C VAL A 30 -43.75 5.20 10.37
N LYS A 31 -42.70 4.40 10.23
CA LYS A 31 -42.70 3.13 9.50
C LYS A 31 -43.08 2.01 10.47
N ILE A 32 -44.24 1.39 10.27
CA ILE A 32 -44.75 0.24 11.01
C ILE A 32 -44.45 -1.02 10.19
N ILE A 33 -43.81 -2.00 10.79
CA ILE A 33 -43.50 -3.27 10.13
C ILE A 33 -44.68 -4.22 10.31
N GLU A 34 -45.33 -4.62 9.22
CA GLU A 34 -46.56 -5.43 9.25
C GLU A 34 -46.24 -6.94 9.13
N GLY A 35 -46.91 -7.77 9.93
CA GLY A 35 -46.90 -9.24 9.75
C GLY A 35 -45.83 -10.05 10.50
N LEU A 36 -45.13 -9.46 11.48
CA LEU A 36 -44.08 -10.13 12.26
C LEU A 36 -44.34 -9.99 13.76
N PHE A 37 -45.29 -10.76 14.30
CA PHE A 37 -45.45 -10.91 15.75
C PHE A 37 -44.47 -11.95 16.27
N ARG A 38 -43.55 -11.55 17.17
CA ARG A 38 -42.72 -12.46 18.01
C ARG A 38 -41.93 -13.55 17.26
N ASP A 39 -41.35 -13.23 16.11
CA ASP A 39 -40.39 -14.11 15.42
C ASP A 39 -38.96 -13.63 15.75
N GLU A 40 -38.10 -14.48 16.33
CA GLU A 40 -36.72 -14.10 16.72
C GLU A 40 -35.90 -13.56 15.54
N ILE A 41 -36.20 -14.06 14.33
CA ILE A 41 -35.55 -13.63 13.08
C ILE A 41 -35.97 -12.20 12.73
N ALA A 42 -37.25 -11.85 12.91
CA ALA A 42 -37.76 -10.51 12.64
C ALA A 42 -37.20 -9.47 13.60
N SER A 43 -37.07 -9.83 14.88
CA SER A 43 -36.45 -8.96 15.89
C SER A 43 -34.98 -8.69 15.57
N LYS A 44 -34.20 -9.70 15.16
CA LYS A 44 -32.81 -9.53 14.71
C LYS A 44 -32.69 -8.67 13.44
N ILE A 45 -33.62 -8.79 12.50
CA ILE A 45 -33.66 -7.93 11.30
C ILE A 45 -33.94 -6.48 11.67
N PHE A 46 -34.90 -6.23 12.57
CA PHE A 46 -35.23 -4.91 13.07
C PHE A 46 -34.10 -4.26 13.88
N GLU A 47 -33.43 -5.03 14.74
CA GLU A 47 -32.25 -4.58 15.49
C GLU A 47 -31.09 -4.22 14.56
N ARG A 48 -30.91 -4.97 13.46
CA ARG A 48 -29.88 -4.67 12.45
C ARG A 48 -30.22 -3.41 11.64
N GLU A 49 -31.46 -3.26 11.17
CA GLU A 49 -31.91 -2.09 10.40
C GLU A 49 -31.85 -0.81 11.24
N THR A 50 -32.34 -0.86 12.49
CA THR A 50 -32.26 0.27 13.42
C THR A 50 -30.84 0.54 13.90
N GLY A 51 -30.00 -0.49 14.03
CA GLY A 51 -28.58 -0.37 14.37
C GLY A 51 -27.80 0.43 13.33
N ALA A 52 -28.01 0.13 12.04
CA ALA A 52 -27.37 0.86 10.94
C ALA A 52 -27.81 2.34 10.93
N LEU A 53 -29.12 2.59 11.00
CA LEU A 53 -29.69 3.94 10.99
C LEU A 53 -29.27 4.79 12.21
N LYS A 54 -29.07 4.19 13.38
CA LYS A 54 -28.57 4.90 14.58
C LYS A 54 -27.13 5.40 14.45
N ARG A 55 -26.30 4.70 13.67
CA ARG A 55 -24.86 5.02 13.52
C ARG A 55 -24.59 5.98 12.37
N LEU A 56 -25.51 6.12 11.43
CA LEU A 56 -25.33 6.93 10.23
C LEU A 56 -25.91 8.34 10.43
N THR A 57 -25.07 9.36 10.33
CA THR A 57 -25.50 10.77 10.34
C THR A 57 -24.84 11.49 9.18
N HIS A 58 -25.58 11.70 8.10
CA HIS A 58 -25.09 12.34 6.88
C HIS A 58 -26.19 13.15 6.18
N ARG A 59 -25.83 14.23 5.50
CA ARG A 59 -26.77 15.10 4.76
C ARG A 59 -27.54 14.40 3.64
N ASN A 60 -27.06 13.24 3.18
CA ASN A 60 -27.66 12.41 2.12
C ASN A 60 -28.22 11.08 2.65
N ILE A 61 -28.51 10.99 3.95
CA ILE A 61 -29.16 9.83 4.57
C ILE A 61 -30.32 10.36 5.40
N VAL A 62 -31.49 9.71 5.34
CA VAL A 62 -32.67 10.14 6.09
C VAL A 62 -32.39 10.12 7.59
N GLY A 63 -32.80 11.18 8.29
CA GLY A 63 -32.56 11.32 9.73
C GLY A 63 -33.34 10.29 10.55
N TYR A 64 -32.61 9.49 11.33
CA TYR A 64 -33.20 8.60 12.33
C TYR A 64 -33.58 9.38 13.60
N ARG A 65 -34.79 9.15 14.12
CA ARG A 65 -35.27 9.78 15.35
C ARG A 65 -35.34 8.79 16.51
N THR A 66 -36.13 7.73 16.34
CA THR A 66 -36.31 6.70 17.38
C THR A 66 -36.88 5.43 16.77
N SER A 67 -36.91 4.34 17.53
CA SER A 67 -37.58 3.09 17.18
C SER A 67 -38.06 2.40 18.45
N GLY A 68 -39.09 1.56 18.33
CA GLY A 68 -39.67 0.89 19.49
C GLY A 68 -40.76 -0.11 19.11
N TYR A 69 -41.53 -0.48 20.12
CA TYR A 69 -42.70 -1.36 20.00
C TYR A 69 -43.94 -0.58 20.43
N ASP A 70 -45.03 -0.69 19.67
CA ASP A 70 -46.33 -0.14 20.08
C ASP A 70 -47.02 -1.03 21.14
N GLU A 71 -48.19 -0.60 21.62
CA GLU A 71 -48.97 -1.32 22.65
C GLU A 71 -49.42 -2.72 22.19
N ASP A 72 -49.54 -2.92 20.87
CA ASP A 72 -49.88 -4.20 20.25
C ASP A 72 -48.64 -5.09 19.98
N GLY A 73 -47.44 -4.61 20.31
CA GLY A 73 -46.17 -5.31 20.11
C GLY A 73 -45.63 -5.23 18.68
N ARG A 74 -46.12 -4.31 17.85
CA ARG A 74 -45.61 -4.07 16.49
C ARG A 74 -44.39 -3.18 16.53
N MET A 75 -43.40 -3.51 15.72
CA MET A 75 -42.16 -2.76 15.59
C MET A 75 -42.37 -1.50 14.74
N TYR A 76 -41.88 -0.36 15.23
CA TYR A 76 -41.92 0.90 14.49
C TYR A 76 -40.55 1.60 14.47
N ILE A 77 -40.30 2.33 13.37
CA ILE A 77 -39.16 3.23 13.19
C ILE A 77 -39.70 4.63 12.88
N VAL A 78 -39.16 5.64 13.57
CA VAL A 78 -39.48 7.05 13.35
C VAL A 78 -38.31 7.73 12.65
N LEU A 79 -38.59 8.29 11.47
CA LEU A 79 -37.64 8.98 10.60
C LEU A 79 -38.15 10.39 10.28
N ASP A 80 -37.30 11.22 9.68
CA ASP A 80 -37.73 12.48 9.09
C ASP A 80 -38.74 12.26 7.95
N TRP A 81 -39.83 13.02 7.95
CA TRP A 81 -40.81 12.95 6.85
C TRP A 81 -40.32 13.76 5.64
N ILE A 82 -40.25 13.11 4.48
CA ILE A 82 -39.90 13.73 3.20
C ILE A 82 -41.03 13.49 2.18
N GLU A 83 -41.44 14.55 1.51
CA GLU A 83 -42.63 14.57 0.64
C GLU A 83 -42.42 13.82 -0.67
N ASP A 84 -41.23 13.92 -1.29
CA ASP A 84 -40.98 13.37 -2.63
C ASP A 84 -39.92 12.27 -2.63
N SER A 85 -39.99 11.37 -3.62
CA SER A 85 -38.94 10.40 -3.93
C SER A 85 -38.32 10.71 -5.30
N LEU A 86 -37.13 10.18 -5.56
CA LEU A 86 -36.51 10.32 -6.87
C LEU A 86 -37.37 9.69 -7.96
N GLU A 87 -38.12 8.63 -7.63
CA GLU A 87 -39.11 8.02 -8.54
C GLU A 87 -40.20 9.01 -8.96
N THR A 88 -40.80 9.77 -8.02
CA THR A 88 -41.83 10.78 -8.37
C THR A 88 -41.23 11.93 -9.17
N VAL A 89 -40.01 12.37 -8.82
CA VAL A 89 -39.30 13.42 -9.55
C VAL A 89 -38.99 13.02 -11.00
N LEU A 90 -38.59 11.77 -11.24
CA LEU A 90 -38.31 11.25 -12.58
C LEU A 90 -39.58 10.99 -13.41
N GLN A 91 -40.74 10.81 -12.76
CA GLN A 91 -42.04 10.68 -13.45
C GLN A 91 -42.62 12.04 -13.85
N ASP A 92 -42.44 13.08 -13.02
CA ASP A 92 -43.02 14.41 -13.22
C ASP A 92 -42.14 15.34 -14.07
N ARG A 93 -40.82 15.13 -14.08
CA ARG A 93 -39.85 15.86 -14.92
C ARG A 93 -39.35 14.95 -16.02
N GLY A 94 -39.43 15.39 -17.28
CA GLY A 94 -38.70 14.73 -18.37
C GLY A 94 -37.17 14.71 -18.12
N SER A 95 -36.42 14.12 -19.04
CA SER A 95 -34.95 13.95 -18.95
C SER A 95 -34.24 15.19 -18.39
N ILE A 96 -33.49 15.01 -17.30
CA ILE A 96 -32.72 16.07 -16.63
C ILE A 96 -31.39 16.24 -17.37
N PRO A 97 -30.99 17.47 -17.75
CA PRO A 97 -29.67 17.71 -18.34
C PRO A 97 -28.56 17.16 -17.44
N TRP A 98 -27.57 16.50 -18.06
CA TRP A 98 -26.51 15.78 -17.35
C TRP A 98 -25.81 16.62 -16.27
N ASP A 99 -25.46 17.88 -16.56
CA ASP A 99 -24.76 18.74 -15.60
C ASP A 99 -25.59 19.05 -14.35
N GLU A 100 -26.90 19.24 -14.54
CA GLU A 100 -27.84 19.44 -13.43
C GLU A 100 -28.02 18.15 -12.62
N MET A 101 -28.11 17.01 -13.31
CA MET A 101 -28.21 15.70 -12.68
C MET A 101 -26.95 15.36 -11.88
N LEU A 102 -25.77 15.68 -12.43
CA LEU A 102 -24.47 15.46 -11.81
C LEU A 102 -24.35 16.23 -10.49
N ALA A 103 -24.68 17.53 -10.52
CA ALA A 103 -24.57 18.40 -9.36
C ALA A 103 -25.62 18.09 -8.28
N LYS A 104 -26.88 17.85 -8.67
CA LYS A 104 -27.99 17.73 -7.72
C LYS A 104 -28.25 16.31 -7.23
N ILE A 105 -27.92 15.29 -8.02
CA ILE A 105 -28.31 13.90 -7.74
C ILE A 105 -27.08 12.99 -7.62
N VAL A 106 -26.21 12.96 -8.64
CA VAL A 106 -25.11 11.99 -8.71
C VAL A 106 -24.07 12.24 -7.63
N ARG A 107 -23.52 13.47 -7.52
CA ARG A 107 -22.50 13.81 -6.52
C ARG A 107 -23.00 13.60 -5.09
N PRO A 108 -24.18 14.09 -4.68
CA PRO A 108 -24.63 13.90 -3.29
C PRO A 108 -24.94 12.44 -2.94
N LEU A 109 -25.43 11.64 -3.90
CA LEU A 109 -25.63 10.20 -3.67
C LEU A 109 -24.30 9.42 -3.63
N ALA A 110 -23.31 9.80 -4.44
CA ALA A 110 -21.97 9.22 -4.37
C ALA A 110 -21.30 9.52 -3.02
N ASP A 111 -21.46 10.75 -2.51
CA ASP A 111 -20.97 11.17 -1.19
C ASP A 111 -21.67 10.41 -0.06
N GLY A 112 -23.01 10.32 -0.10
CA GLY A 112 -23.79 9.51 0.84
C GLY A 112 -23.39 8.03 0.83
N LEU A 113 -23.15 7.45 -0.34
CA LEU A 113 -22.74 6.06 -0.47
C LEU A 113 -21.30 5.83 0.02
N SER A 114 -20.40 6.78 -0.25
CA SER A 114 -19.04 6.78 0.31
C SER A 114 -19.09 6.80 1.84
N TYR A 115 -19.89 7.70 2.43
CA TYR A 115 -20.06 7.77 3.88
C TYR A 115 -20.60 6.46 4.47
N MET A 116 -21.62 5.86 3.87
CA MET A 116 -22.17 4.57 4.33
C MET A 116 -21.11 3.47 4.34
N HIS A 117 -20.37 3.33 3.23
CA HIS A 117 -19.34 2.31 3.09
C HIS A 117 -18.13 2.54 4.01
N LEU A 118 -17.74 3.80 4.25
CA LEU A 118 -16.72 4.16 5.25
C LEU A 118 -17.16 3.80 6.67
N ASN A 119 -18.45 3.89 6.96
CA ASN A 119 -19.05 3.46 8.23
C ASN A 119 -19.43 1.97 8.26
N LYS A 120 -19.01 1.19 7.25
CA LYS A 120 -19.22 -0.27 7.15
C LYS A 120 -20.69 -0.69 7.06
N GLU A 121 -21.55 0.17 6.53
CA GLU A 121 -22.97 -0.12 6.32
C GLU A 121 -23.28 -0.25 4.83
N GLU A 122 -23.97 -1.32 4.44
CA GLU A 122 -24.49 -1.54 3.08
C GLU A 122 -25.99 -1.20 3.03
N HIS A 123 -26.45 -0.60 1.94
CA HIS A 123 -27.86 -0.28 1.72
C HIS A 123 -28.68 -1.49 1.22
N ARG A 124 -28.16 -2.22 0.23
CA ARG A 124 -28.70 -3.47 -0.35
C ARG A 124 -30.03 -3.39 -1.12
N ASP A 125 -30.70 -2.22 -1.16
CA ASP A 125 -31.93 -2.00 -1.93
C ASP A 125 -31.98 -0.57 -2.49
N ILE A 126 -30.86 -0.10 -3.07
CA ILE A 126 -30.81 1.21 -3.74
C ILE A 126 -31.65 1.15 -5.02
N LYS A 127 -32.66 2.02 -5.09
CA LYS A 127 -33.56 2.22 -6.23
C LYS A 127 -34.24 3.59 -6.11
N PRO A 128 -34.82 4.15 -7.19
CA PRO A 128 -35.40 5.49 -7.17
C PRO A 128 -36.50 5.70 -6.10
N ALA A 129 -37.28 4.66 -5.79
CA ALA A 129 -38.32 4.72 -4.75
C ALA A 129 -37.76 4.88 -3.32
N ASN A 130 -36.52 4.43 -3.09
CA ASN A 130 -35.84 4.45 -1.80
C ASN A 130 -34.86 5.64 -1.66
N ILE A 131 -34.85 6.54 -2.65
CA ILE A 131 -34.09 7.79 -2.60
C ILE A 131 -35.12 8.91 -2.43
N LEU A 132 -35.11 9.58 -1.29
CA LEU A 132 -36.03 10.67 -0.96
C LEU A 132 -35.45 12.02 -1.39
N ILE A 133 -36.27 12.96 -1.84
CA ILE A 133 -35.85 14.31 -2.23
C ILE A 133 -36.46 15.32 -1.26
N ASN A 134 -35.62 16.03 -0.52
CA ASN A 134 -36.10 17.05 0.42
C ASN A 134 -36.53 18.35 -0.30
N ALA A 135 -37.07 19.32 0.46
CA ALA A 135 -37.55 20.59 -0.09
C ALA A 135 -36.46 21.42 -0.80
N ASP A 136 -35.18 21.23 -0.44
CA ASP A 136 -34.04 21.89 -1.06
C ASP A 136 -33.53 21.17 -2.32
N GLY A 137 -34.17 20.06 -2.71
CA GLY A 137 -33.78 19.23 -3.84
C GLY A 137 -32.58 18.31 -3.58
N VAL A 138 -32.19 18.12 -2.32
CA VAL A 138 -31.10 17.23 -1.92
C VAL A 138 -31.62 15.78 -1.84
N PRO A 139 -30.90 14.79 -2.41
CA PRO A 139 -31.29 13.39 -2.33
C PRO A 139 -30.80 12.72 -1.05
N LEU A 140 -31.62 11.85 -0.46
CA LEU A 140 -31.35 11.12 0.78
C LEU A 140 -31.67 9.64 0.62
N PHE A 141 -30.75 8.77 1.02
CA PHE A 141 -30.99 7.34 1.12
C PHE A 141 -31.99 7.02 2.24
N ALA A 142 -32.95 6.16 1.94
CA ALA A 142 -33.94 5.63 2.87
C ALA A 142 -34.17 4.13 2.63
N ASP A 143 -34.78 3.44 3.61
CA ASP A 143 -35.16 2.02 3.51
C ASP A 143 -34.00 1.04 3.22
N PHE A 144 -33.23 0.74 4.26
CA PHE A 144 -32.12 -0.22 4.21
C PHE A 144 -32.66 -1.66 4.08
N GLY A 145 -32.28 -2.35 3.01
CA GLY A 145 -32.96 -3.54 2.49
C GLY A 145 -32.67 -4.86 3.22
N VAL A 146 -32.84 -4.93 4.54
CA VAL A 146 -32.55 -6.14 5.33
C VAL A 146 -33.67 -7.20 5.23
N GLY A 147 -34.90 -6.81 4.88
CA GLY A 147 -36.08 -7.69 4.85
C GLY A 147 -36.19 -8.67 3.67
N LYS A 148 -35.37 -8.55 2.62
CA LYS A 148 -35.45 -9.44 1.44
C LYS A 148 -34.61 -10.73 1.56
N SER A 149 -33.88 -10.91 2.65
CA SER A 149 -33.06 -12.11 2.90
C SER A 149 -33.86 -13.39 3.20
N ARG A 150 -35.20 -13.34 3.18
CA ARG A 150 -36.06 -14.55 3.25
C ARG A 150 -35.90 -15.50 2.06
N ALA A 151 -35.27 -15.07 0.97
CA ALA A 151 -35.02 -15.90 -0.22
C ALA A 151 -33.72 -16.75 -0.16
N ASN A 152 -33.01 -16.76 0.97
CA ASN A 152 -31.79 -17.56 1.16
C ASN A 152 -32.04 -18.96 1.76
N ASN A 153 -33.30 -19.38 1.92
CA ASN A 153 -33.59 -20.79 2.15
C ASN A 153 -33.58 -21.53 0.81
N GLU A 154 -32.51 -22.28 0.59
CA GLU A 154 -32.36 -23.29 -0.46
C GLU A 154 -33.41 -24.38 -0.27
N ASP A 155 -34.53 -24.24 -0.97
CA ASP A 155 -35.34 -25.32 -1.55
C ASP A 155 -36.60 -24.69 -2.17
N GLU A 156 -36.49 -24.19 -3.40
CA GLU A 156 -37.66 -24.10 -4.28
C GLU A 156 -37.20 -24.10 -5.75
N SER A 157 -37.77 -25.04 -6.49
CA SER A 157 -37.52 -25.40 -7.89
C SER A 157 -37.37 -24.22 -8.86
N GLU A 158 -36.53 -24.44 -9.89
CA GLU A 158 -36.13 -23.54 -10.99
C GLU A 158 -37.26 -22.84 -11.79
N MET A 159 -38.54 -22.99 -11.43
CA MET A 159 -39.68 -22.40 -12.16
C MET A 159 -40.38 -21.21 -11.47
N THR A 160 -40.00 -20.82 -10.24
CA THR A 160 -40.70 -19.73 -9.51
C THR A 160 -39.82 -18.50 -9.21
N ILE A 161 -38.64 -18.39 -9.83
CA ILE A 161 -37.64 -17.33 -9.51
C ILE A 161 -37.82 -16.04 -10.34
N HIS A 162 -38.78 -15.99 -11.26
CA HIS A 162 -39.03 -14.77 -12.06
C HIS A 162 -39.81 -13.66 -11.33
N GLY A 163 -40.33 -13.90 -10.12
CA GLY A 163 -41.22 -12.95 -9.41
C GLY A 163 -40.62 -12.09 -8.30
N PHE A 164 -39.42 -12.37 -7.78
CA PHE A 164 -38.93 -11.78 -6.52
C PHE A 164 -37.55 -11.10 -6.56
N ARG A 165 -36.93 -10.94 -7.74
CA ARG A 165 -35.77 -10.03 -7.88
C ARG A 165 -36.28 -8.58 -7.96
N SER A 166 -35.59 -7.63 -7.32
CA SER A 166 -35.82 -6.18 -7.54
C SER A 166 -35.40 -5.76 -8.96
N GLY A 167 -36.00 -6.32 -10.00
CA GLY A 167 -35.75 -6.03 -11.42
C GLY A 167 -34.27 -5.85 -11.77
N ILE A 168 -33.99 -4.82 -12.56
CA ILE A 168 -32.65 -4.39 -13.03
C ILE A 168 -31.76 -3.77 -11.94
N TRP A 169 -32.29 -3.47 -10.75
CA TRP A 169 -31.55 -2.73 -9.70
C TRP A 169 -30.57 -3.62 -8.93
N THR A 170 -30.72 -4.94 -9.03
CA THR A 170 -29.86 -5.92 -8.36
C THR A 170 -28.99 -6.59 -9.41
N PRO A 171 -27.67 -6.72 -9.17
CA PRO A 171 -26.81 -7.37 -10.13
C PRO A 171 -27.22 -8.84 -10.37
N PRO A 172 -26.98 -9.40 -11.58
CA PRO A 172 -27.45 -10.72 -11.98
C PRO A 172 -26.79 -11.86 -11.19
N GLU A 173 -25.56 -11.66 -10.71
CA GLU A 173 -24.78 -12.61 -9.95
C GLU A 173 -25.04 -12.55 -8.44
N ARG A 174 -24.82 -13.69 -7.76
CA ARG A 174 -24.87 -13.79 -6.30
C ARG A 174 -23.47 -13.48 -5.72
N SER A 175 -23.02 -12.22 -5.82
CA SER A 175 -21.69 -11.82 -5.30
C SER A 175 -21.65 -11.78 -3.77
N ALA A 176 -20.54 -12.25 -3.19
CA ALA A 176 -20.21 -12.16 -1.75
C ALA A 176 -19.24 -11.00 -1.43
N VAL A 177 -18.86 -10.18 -2.43
CA VAL A 177 -17.93 -9.07 -2.24
C VAL A 177 -18.67 -7.89 -1.58
N PRO A 178 -18.18 -7.33 -0.46
CA PRO A 178 -18.83 -6.20 0.22
C PRO A 178 -18.92 -4.96 -0.68
N TYR A 179 -20.00 -4.17 -0.54
CA TYR A 179 -20.19 -2.83 -1.13
C TYR A 179 -20.36 -2.73 -2.66
N VAL A 180 -19.80 -3.64 -3.46
CA VAL A 180 -19.88 -3.59 -4.94
C VAL A 180 -21.31 -3.70 -5.47
N ARG A 181 -22.22 -4.31 -4.69
CA ARG A 181 -23.65 -4.38 -5.01
C ARG A 181 -24.30 -3.01 -5.01
N ASP A 182 -24.01 -2.19 -4.00
CA ASP A 182 -24.59 -0.87 -3.88
C ASP A 182 -24.02 0.09 -4.95
N VAL A 183 -22.75 -0.10 -5.33
CA VAL A 183 -22.14 0.60 -6.48
C VAL A 183 -22.86 0.25 -7.78
N TYR A 184 -23.16 -1.02 -8.03
CA TYR A 184 -23.97 -1.45 -9.17
C TYR A 184 -25.36 -0.78 -9.14
N SER A 185 -26.09 -0.92 -8.03
CA SER A 185 -27.45 -0.39 -7.90
C SER A 185 -27.50 1.13 -8.09
N LEU A 186 -26.52 1.87 -7.56
CA LEU A 186 -26.41 3.31 -7.75
C LEU A 186 -26.11 3.69 -9.20
N ALA A 187 -25.24 2.94 -9.89
CA ALA A 187 -24.98 3.16 -11.32
C ALA A 187 -26.24 2.94 -12.17
N VAL A 188 -27.05 1.93 -11.86
CA VAL A 188 -28.34 1.71 -12.54
C VAL A 188 -29.31 2.87 -12.29
N VAL A 189 -29.33 3.46 -11.10
CA VAL A 189 -30.11 4.69 -10.80
C VAL A 189 -29.67 5.84 -11.71
N PHE A 190 -28.37 6.03 -11.90
CA PHE A 190 -27.86 7.08 -12.79
C PHE A 190 -28.22 6.83 -14.25
N ILE A 191 -28.12 5.58 -14.70
CA ILE A 191 -28.47 5.21 -16.08
C ILE A 191 -29.94 5.49 -16.35
N ARG A 192 -30.83 5.08 -15.43
CA ARG A 192 -32.28 5.30 -15.53
C ARG A 192 -32.71 6.76 -15.37
N ALA A 193 -31.92 7.58 -14.69
CA ALA A 193 -32.21 9.01 -14.57
C ALA A 193 -31.91 9.78 -15.87
N VAL A 194 -30.97 9.29 -16.70
CA VAL A 194 -30.62 9.91 -18.00
C VAL A 194 -31.42 9.32 -19.15
N CYS A 195 -31.56 8.00 -19.18
CA CYS A 195 -32.20 7.26 -20.27
C CYS A 195 -33.68 6.97 -19.95
N THR A 196 -34.57 7.44 -20.84
CA THR A 196 -36.02 7.21 -20.74
C THR A 196 -36.49 5.92 -21.43
N ASP A 197 -35.58 5.16 -22.05
CA ASP A 197 -35.91 3.91 -22.71
C ASP A 197 -36.32 2.85 -21.68
N ASP A 198 -37.21 1.94 -22.08
CA ASP A 198 -37.69 0.88 -21.19
C ASP A 198 -36.66 -0.26 -21.09
N ILE A 199 -35.72 -0.10 -20.17
CA ILE A 199 -34.66 -1.08 -19.89
C ILE A 199 -35.22 -2.20 -19.01
N GLN A 200 -35.28 -3.42 -19.56
CA GLN A 200 -35.85 -4.63 -18.95
C GLN A 200 -34.78 -5.64 -18.48
N ASP A 201 -33.54 -5.55 -18.99
CA ASP A 201 -32.45 -6.47 -18.66
C ASP A 201 -31.07 -5.80 -18.58
N ALA A 202 -30.06 -6.53 -18.08
CA ALA A 202 -28.71 -6.01 -17.88
C ALA A 202 -27.93 -5.78 -19.18
N TYR A 203 -28.28 -6.43 -20.29
CA TYR A 203 -27.61 -6.24 -21.57
C TYR A 203 -28.01 -4.91 -22.22
N GLN A 204 -29.27 -4.52 -22.03
CA GLN A 204 -29.80 -3.21 -22.45
C GLN A 204 -29.15 -2.05 -21.69
N LEU A 205 -28.65 -2.25 -20.45
CA LEU A 205 -27.95 -1.21 -19.68
C LEU A 205 -26.65 -0.76 -20.36
N ALA A 206 -25.82 -1.70 -20.84
CA ALA A 206 -24.56 -1.37 -21.50
C ALA A 206 -24.79 -0.58 -22.80
N SER A 207 -25.76 -1.01 -23.61
CA SER A 207 -26.15 -0.30 -24.83
C SER A 207 -26.72 1.10 -24.54
N ALA A 208 -27.47 1.26 -23.44
CA ALA A 208 -27.97 2.56 -23.00
C ALA A 208 -26.83 3.50 -22.58
N VAL A 209 -25.79 3.01 -21.89
CA VAL A 209 -24.62 3.85 -21.54
C VAL A 209 -23.87 4.31 -22.80
N GLU A 210 -23.73 3.44 -23.80
CA GLU A 210 -23.09 3.80 -25.07
C GLU A 210 -23.85 4.90 -25.82
N SER A 211 -25.18 4.89 -25.78
CA SER A 211 -26.03 5.89 -26.47
C SER A 211 -26.17 7.23 -25.73
N MET A 212 -25.79 7.31 -24.44
CA MET A 212 -25.88 8.55 -23.65
C MET A 212 -24.96 9.67 -24.17
N LEU A 213 -25.44 10.91 -24.11
CA LEU A 213 -24.66 12.12 -24.39
C LEU A 213 -23.91 12.57 -23.11
N ILE A 214 -22.95 11.78 -22.66
CA ILE A 214 -22.10 12.04 -21.48
C ILE A 214 -20.60 11.86 -21.82
N PRO A 215 -19.67 12.41 -21.02
CA PRO A 215 -18.22 12.28 -21.26
C PRO A 215 -17.75 10.82 -21.38
N VAL A 216 -16.79 10.55 -22.26
CA VAL A 216 -16.27 9.19 -22.53
C VAL A 216 -15.71 8.53 -21.26
N SER A 217 -14.96 9.28 -20.45
CA SER A 217 -14.43 8.79 -19.17
C SER A 217 -15.52 8.33 -18.20
N LEU A 218 -16.68 8.98 -18.23
CA LEU A 218 -17.81 8.61 -17.41
C LEU A 218 -18.56 7.39 -17.95
N LYS A 219 -18.66 7.24 -19.29
CA LYS A 219 -19.16 6.01 -19.89
C LYS A 219 -18.33 4.80 -19.44
N GLU A 220 -17.02 4.94 -19.44
CA GLU A 220 -16.09 3.90 -18.98
C GLU A 220 -16.30 3.57 -17.49
N LEU A 221 -16.56 4.57 -16.63
CA LEU A 221 -16.87 4.35 -15.22
C LEU A 221 -18.21 3.60 -15.04
N LEU A 222 -19.28 4.05 -15.70
CA LEU A 222 -20.61 3.43 -15.61
C LEU A 222 -20.60 2.01 -16.14
N LEU A 223 -19.92 1.74 -17.26
CA LEU A 223 -19.76 0.40 -17.82
C LEU A 223 -19.05 -0.55 -16.85
N ARG A 224 -17.98 -0.09 -16.18
CA ARG A 224 -17.33 -0.89 -15.12
C ARG A 224 -18.23 -1.14 -13.92
N CYS A 225 -19.07 -0.17 -13.53
CA CYS A 225 -19.97 -0.33 -12.39
C CYS A 225 -21.07 -1.37 -12.64
N ILE A 226 -21.53 -1.51 -13.89
CA ILE A 226 -22.57 -2.47 -14.29
C ILE A 226 -22.00 -3.79 -14.84
N ASP A 227 -20.68 -3.99 -14.81
CA ASP A 227 -20.02 -5.19 -15.32
C ASP A 227 -20.54 -6.45 -14.59
N ALA A 228 -20.64 -7.57 -15.29
CA ALA A 228 -21.07 -8.84 -14.70
C ALA A 228 -20.03 -9.41 -13.72
N ASP A 229 -18.74 -9.07 -13.88
CA ASP A 229 -17.68 -9.44 -12.97
C ASP A 229 -17.56 -8.42 -11.82
N PRO A 230 -17.77 -8.81 -10.54
CA PRO A 230 -17.69 -7.91 -9.40
C PRO A 230 -16.28 -7.33 -9.18
N ASP A 231 -15.21 -7.98 -9.63
CA ASP A 231 -13.82 -7.51 -9.44
C ASP A 231 -13.46 -6.34 -10.36
N VAL A 232 -14.25 -6.13 -11.42
CA VAL A 232 -14.08 -4.99 -12.35
C VAL A 232 -14.72 -3.72 -11.80
N ARG A 233 -15.71 -3.86 -10.91
CA ARG A 233 -16.46 -2.74 -10.33
C ARG A 233 -15.58 -1.96 -9.34
N PRO A 234 -15.83 -0.65 -9.14
CA PRO A 234 -15.23 0.07 -8.03
C PRO A 234 -15.49 -0.66 -6.70
N ALA A 235 -14.43 -0.88 -5.92
CA ALA A 235 -14.48 -1.75 -4.75
C ALA A 235 -15.45 -1.28 -3.66
N ASN A 236 -15.76 0.02 -3.61
CA ASN A 236 -16.73 0.62 -2.71
C ASN A 236 -17.14 2.02 -3.19
N GLY A 237 -18.02 2.65 -2.42
CA GLY A 237 -18.57 3.98 -2.69
C GLY A 237 -17.53 5.09 -2.65
N SER A 238 -16.47 4.95 -1.86
CA SER A 238 -15.38 5.93 -1.79
C SER A 238 -14.49 5.89 -3.02
N VAL A 239 -14.18 4.70 -3.54
CA VAL A 239 -13.47 4.54 -4.82
C VAL A 239 -14.32 5.12 -5.95
N PHE A 240 -15.61 4.79 -5.99
CA PHE A 240 -16.55 5.34 -6.97
C PHE A 240 -16.61 6.88 -6.91
N ALA A 241 -16.76 7.48 -5.72
CA ALA A 241 -16.81 8.92 -5.54
C ALA A 241 -15.48 9.62 -5.90
N ALA A 242 -14.33 9.03 -5.54
CA ALA A 242 -13.02 9.58 -5.86
C ALA A 242 -12.74 9.57 -7.37
N GLU A 243 -13.08 8.48 -8.06
CA GLU A 243 -12.96 8.39 -9.52
C GLU A 243 -13.88 9.39 -10.21
N LEU A 244 -15.14 9.51 -9.76
CA LEU A 244 -16.08 10.51 -10.26
C LEU A 244 -15.55 11.95 -10.08
N GLU A 245 -15.03 12.31 -8.91
CA GLU A 245 -14.47 13.65 -8.65
C GLU A 245 -13.17 13.92 -9.42
N SER A 246 -12.32 12.90 -9.62
CA SER A 246 -11.14 13.02 -10.47
C SER A 246 -11.54 13.31 -11.92
N MET A 247 -12.54 12.62 -12.44
CA MET A 247 -13.03 12.83 -13.80
C MET A 247 -13.61 14.22 -13.97
N ILE A 248 -14.38 14.73 -12.99
CA ILE A 248 -14.95 16.07 -13.11
C ILE A 248 -13.89 17.15 -12.97
N ARG A 249 -12.85 16.95 -12.15
CA ARG A 249 -11.70 17.86 -12.09
C ARG A 249 -10.93 17.86 -13.41
N SER A 250 -10.69 16.70 -14.00
CA SER A 250 -10.07 16.61 -15.33
C SER A 250 -10.93 17.23 -16.42
N ASP A 251 -12.27 17.14 -16.33
CA ASP A 251 -13.18 17.73 -17.29
C ASP A 251 -13.33 19.25 -17.09
N GLN A 252 -13.32 19.75 -15.85
CA GLN A 252 -13.26 21.19 -15.54
C GLN A 252 -11.91 21.81 -15.92
N GLN A 253 -10.80 21.06 -15.77
CA GLN A 253 -9.50 21.44 -16.29
C GLN A 253 -9.49 21.45 -17.83
N ARG A 254 -10.14 20.48 -18.49
CA ARG A 254 -10.31 20.45 -19.96
C ARG A 254 -11.22 21.56 -20.50
N HIS A 255 -12.32 21.88 -19.81
CA HIS A 255 -13.25 22.95 -20.17
C HIS A 255 -12.72 24.36 -19.85
N SER A 256 -11.67 24.46 -19.03
CA SER A 256 -10.91 25.70 -18.85
C SER A 256 -9.95 26.01 -20.02
N SER A 257 -9.86 25.15 -21.02
CA SER A 257 -8.90 25.28 -22.12
C SER A 257 -9.45 24.81 -23.46
N SER A 258 -10.37 25.57 -24.06
CA SER A 258 -10.33 25.75 -25.52
C SER A 258 -10.22 27.24 -25.80
N LEU A 259 -8.99 27.73 -25.90
CA LEU A 259 -8.75 29.14 -26.18
C LEU A 259 -8.82 29.33 -27.70
N THR A 260 -9.94 29.82 -28.23
CA THR A 260 -10.03 30.13 -29.66
C THR A 260 -9.52 31.56 -29.90
N VAL A 261 -8.45 31.69 -30.68
CA VAL A 261 -7.85 32.98 -31.07
C VAL A 261 -8.10 33.22 -32.56
N ASN A 262 -8.79 34.30 -32.89
CA ASN A 262 -9.15 34.62 -34.27
C ASN A 262 -8.02 35.40 -34.99
N LEU A 263 -7.65 34.94 -36.20
CA LEU A 263 -6.65 35.55 -37.07
C LEU A 263 -7.29 36.13 -38.34
N HIS A 264 -6.83 37.32 -38.74
CA HIS A 264 -7.25 37.99 -39.97
C HIS A 264 -6.06 38.17 -40.92
N LEU A 265 -6.17 37.64 -42.14
CA LEU A 265 -5.12 37.78 -43.16
C LEU A 265 -5.25 39.13 -43.90
N THR A 266 -4.18 39.92 -43.89
CA THR A 266 -4.10 41.15 -44.72
C THR A 266 -3.84 40.79 -46.19
N ARG A 267 -4.20 41.71 -47.11
CA ARG A 267 -3.97 41.49 -48.55
C ARG A 267 -2.48 41.24 -48.88
N ALA A 268 -1.57 41.88 -48.15
CA ALA A 268 -0.12 41.69 -48.29
C ALA A 268 0.34 40.30 -47.82
N ALA A 269 -0.13 39.86 -46.64
CA ALA A 269 0.17 38.51 -46.14
C ALA A 269 -0.42 37.42 -47.05
N THR A 270 -1.63 37.61 -47.58
CA THR A 270 -2.27 36.62 -48.46
C THR A 270 -1.46 36.38 -49.72
N THR A 271 -0.91 37.45 -50.33
CA THR A 271 -0.07 37.35 -51.53
C THR A 271 1.30 36.71 -51.24
N LYS A 272 1.88 36.92 -50.06
CA LYS A 272 3.15 36.31 -49.66
C LYS A 272 3.03 34.82 -49.33
N ILE A 273 1.96 34.43 -48.61
CA ILE A 273 1.78 33.05 -48.12
C ILE A 273 1.33 32.11 -49.24
N GLY A 274 0.34 32.52 -50.05
CA GLY A 274 -0.18 31.66 -51.13
C GLY A 274 0.46 31.91 -52.50
N GLY A 275 1.21 33.01 -52.68
CA GLY A 275 1.76 33.42 -53.98
C GLY A 275 0.74 34.14 -54.88
N PRO A 276 1.17 34.71 -56.03
CA PRO A 276 0.39 35.64 -56.85
C PRO A 276 -0.88 35.07 -57.50
N PHE A 277 -1.05 33.74 -57.49
CA PHE A 277 -2.17 33.04 -58.13
C PHE A 277 -3.06 32.25 -57.15
N SER A 278 -2.83 32.37 -55.84
CA SER A 278 -3.62 31.67 -54.82
C SER A 278 -4.97 32.35 -54.54
N THR A 279 -6.02 31.56 -54.31
CA THR A 279 -7.29 32.10 -53.82
C THR A 279 -7.22 32.38 -52.31
N PRO A 280 -7.97 33.36 -51.79
CA PRO A 280 -8.01 33.65 -50.35
C PRO A 280 -8.35 32.44 -49.47
N GLU A 281 -9.19 31.53 -49.96
CA GLU A 281 -9.57 30.29 -49.27
C GLU A 281 -8.43 29.28 -49.23
N GLN A 282 -7.63 29.17 -50.30
CA GLN A 282 -6.44 28.30 -50.33
C GLN A 282 -5.39 28.80 -49.34
N THR A 283 -5.14 30.11 -49.31
CA THR A 283 -4.19 30.71 -48.35
C THR A 283 -4.64 30.50 -46.90
N LYS A 284 -5.93 30.63 -46.61
CA LYS A 284 -6.47 30.32 -45.27
C LYS A 284 -6.24 28.87 -44.88
N SER A 285 -6.44 27.92 -45.81
CA SER A 285 -6.19 26.50 -45.53
C SER A 285 -4.72 26.22 -45.23
N ILE A 286 -3.79 26.89 -45.91
CA ILE A 286 -2.34 26.75 -45.68
C ILE A 286 -1.99 27.23 -44.28
N VAL A 287 -2.42 28.43 -43.91
CA VAL A 287 -2.17 28.98 -42.56
C VAL A 287 -2.82 28.11 -41.49
N GLN A 288 -4.07 27.68 -41.69
CA GLN A 288 -4.79 26.82 -40.74
C GLN A 288 -4.07 25.49 -40.48
N THR A 289 -3.42 24.92 -41.51
CA THR A 289 -2.66 23.67 -41.38
C THR A 289 -1.36 23.91 -40.62
N ASP A 290 -0.61 24.97 -40.95
CA ASP A 290 0.68 25.28 -40.33
C ASP A 290 0.57 25.60 -38.83
N VAL A 291 -0.55 26.19 -38.39
CA VAL A 291 -0.80 26.53 -36.98
C VAL A 291 -1.63 25.48 -36.21
N SER A 292 -1.91 24.32 -36.82
CA SER A 292 -2.69 23.25 -36.18
C SER A 292 -1.87 22.32 -35.28
N GLY A 293 -0.54 22.36 -35.38
CA GLY A 293 0.40 21.64 -34.52
C GLY A 293 0.84 22.45 -33.29
N ASP A 294 2.01 22.12 -32.73
CA ASP A 294 2.64 22.91 -31.66
C ASP A 294 2.92 24.34 -32.16
N THR A 295 2.35 25.33 -31.49
CA THR A 295 2.54 26.75 -31.83
C THR A 295 3.26 27.49 -30.71
N PHE A 296 4.09 28.46 -31.09
CA PHE A 296 4.86 29.27 -30.16
C PHE A 296 4.61 30.75 -30.42
N VAL A 297 4.53 31.56 -29.36
CA VAL A 297 4.27 33.00 -29.48
C VAL A 297 5.28 33.81 -28.67
N SER A 298 5.70 34.95 -29.20
CA SER A 298 6.59 35.91 -28.53
C SER A 298 6.25 37.36 -28.89
N TYR A 299 6.74 38.32 -28.11
CA TYR A 299 6.70 39.74 -28.49
C TYR A 299 7.76 40.06 -29.54
N GLY A 300 7.48 41.05 -30.40
CA GLY A 300 8.46 41.60 -31.32
C GLY A 300 9.63 42.24 -30.57
N TRP A 301 10.78 42.33 -31.21
CA TRP A 301 11.95 43.03 -30.64
C TRP A 301 12.22 44.31 -31.43
N ASP A 302 12.16 45.47 -30.77
CA ASP A 302 12.54 46.74 -31.37
C ASP A 302 14.06 46.92 -31.24
N ARG A 303 14.77 46.91 -32.39
CA ARG A 303 16.23 47.05 -32.45
C ARG A 303 16.72 48.46 -32.18
N ASP A 304 15.90 49.48 -32.35
CA ASP A 304 16.30 50.88 -32.14
C ASP A 304 16.15 51.29 -30.68
N GLN A 305 15.26 50.62 -29.92
CA GLN A 305 14.98 50.92 -28.50
C GLN A 305 15.45 49.82 -27.52
N GLU A 306 16.05 48.74 -28.03
CA GLU A 306 16.53 47.58 -27.25
C GLU A 306 15.51 47.02 -26.25
N ARG A 307 14.24 46.92 -26.65
CA ARG A 307 13.16 46.39 -25.81
C ARG A 307 12.14 45.59 -26.61
N PHE A 308 11.38 44.75 -25.91
CA PHE A 308 10.24 44.05 -26.51
C PHE A 308 9.13 45.03 -26.88
N ASP A 309 8.71 44.98 -28.15
CA ASP A 309 7.54 45.68 -28.67
C ASP A 309 6.28 44.87 -28.34
N ARG A 310 5.56 45.31 -27.30
CA ARG A 310 4.31 44.66 -26.85
C ARG A 310 3.14 44.84 -27.82
N GLU A 311 3.27 45.70 -28.84
CA GLU A 311 2.23 45.91 -29.87
C GLU A 311 2.37 44.96 -31.06
N THR A 312 3.52 44.31 -31.22
CA THR A 312 3.80 43.34 -32.29
C THR A 312 3.98 41.95 -31.69
N LEU A 313 3.26 40.96 -32.22
CA LEU A 313 3.36 39.57 -31.80
C LEU A 313 3.95 38.71 -32.93
N ILE A 314 4.74 37.72 -32.55
CA ILE A 314 5.31 36.74 -33.47
C ILE A 314 4.66 35.40 -33.17
N LEU A 315 4.00 34.80 -34.16
CA LEU A 315 3.46 33.44 -34.10
C LEU A 315 4.31 32.51 -34.97
N LEU A 316 4.80 31.43 -34.38
CA LEU A 316 5.58 30.40 -35.05
C LEU A 316 4.70 29.16 -35.21
N GLY A 317 4.29 28.88 -36.45
CA GLY A 317 3.66 27.60 -36.83
C GLY A 317 4.73 26.57 -37.19
N GLU A 318 4.35 25.43 -37.77
CA GLU A 318 5.24 24.29 -38.08
C GLU A 318 6.44 24.69 -38.97
N SER A 319 6.22 25.54 -39.96
CA SER A 319 7.25 25.92 -40.94
C SER A 319 7.31 27.44 -41.24
N THR A 320 6.30 28.21 -40.82
CA THR A 320 6.20 29.64 -41.11
C THR A 320 6.24 30.50 -39.85
N ARG A 321 6.94 31.63 -39.95
CA ARG A 321 6.91 32.73 -38.97
C ARG A 321 5.93 33.80 -39.42
N TYR A 322 4.90 34.05 -38.62
CA TYR A 322 3.88 35.07 -38.82
C TYR A 322 4.11 36.28 -37.91
N VAL A 323 3.97 37.49 -38.45
CA VAL A 323 3.97 38.73 -37.68
C VAL A 323 2.53 39.21 -37.55
N LEU A 324 2.08 39.36 -36.31
CA LEU A 324 0.73 39.73 -35.93
C LEU A 324 0.72 41.13 -35.32
N LYS A 325 -0.30 41.92 -35.63
CA LYS A 325 -0.59 43.20 -34.96
C LYS A 325 -2.04 43.25 -34.52
N ALA A 326 -2.29 43.84 -33.35
CA ALA A 326 -3.64 44.06 -32.86
C ALA A 326 -4.30 45.20 -33.65
N ASP A 327 -5.53 45.00 -34.12
CA ASP A 327 -6.34 46.04 -34.76
C ASP A 327 -7.55 46.43 -33.89
N GLY A 328 -7.50 47.67 -33.38
CA GLY A 328 -8.59 48.31 -32.63
C GLY A 328 -8.93 47.72 -31.25
N PRO A 329 -9.89 48.33 -30.53
CA PRO A 329 -10.27 47.96 -29.16
C PRO A 329 -11.05 46.62 -29.06
N ALA A 330 -11.23 45.89 -30.17
CA ALA A 330 -11.98 44.62 -30.22
C ALA A 330 -11.07 43.36 -30.21
N GLY A 331 -9.74 43.54 -30.15
CA GLY A 331 -8.77 42.45 -29.98
C GLY A 331 -8.54 41.56 -31.22
N ALA A 332 -8.86 42.03 -32.42
CA ALA A 332 -8.65 41.25 -33.64
C ALA A 332 -7.14 41.22 -34.00
N LEU A 333 -6.56 40.01 -34.18
CA LEU A 333 -5.17 39.85 -34.58
C LEU A 333 -5.03 39.78 -36.10
N MET A 334 -4.30 40.73 -36.67
CA MET A 334 -4.02 40.78 -38.10
C MET A 334 -2.65 40.22 -38.42
N VAL A 335 -2.59 39.24 -39.33
CA VAL A 335 -1.34 38.77 -39.94
C VAL A 335 -0.89 39.82 -40.96
N VAL A 336 0.13 40.60 -40.57
CA VAL A 336 0.68 41.69 -41.39
C VAL A 336 1.87 41.23 -42.24
N ASP A 337 2.58 40.18 -41.80
CA ASP A 337 3.66 39.58 -42.57
C ASP A 337 3.80 38.08 -42.29
N ALA A 338 4.43 37.35 -43.22
CA ALA A 338 4.77 35.95 -43.09
C ALA A 338 6.07 35.62 -43.85
N THR A 339 6.92 34.82 -43.22
CA THR A 339 8.22 34.42 -43.77
C THR A 339 8.52 32.97 -43.42
N ASN A 340 9.23 32.26 -44.30
CA ASN A 340 9.68 30.88 -44.08
C ASN A 340 11.19 30.87 -43.80
N PRO A 341 11.62 31.03 -42.55
CA PRO A 341 13.04 30.97 -42.19
C PRO A 341 13.62 29.56 -42.36
N GLU A 342 14.95 29.44 -42.41
CA GLU A 342 15.64 28.14 -42.31
C GLU A 342 15.35 27.47 -40.96
N TYR A 343 15.34 26.13 -40.95
CA TYR A 343 14.91 25.32 -39.79
C TYR A 343 15.66 25.68 -38.49
N GLU A 344 16.99 25.83 -38.53
CA GLU A 344 17.80 26.19 -37.36
C GLU A 344 17.42 27.56 -36.78
N ALA A 345 17.11 28.54 -37.63
CA ALA A 345 16.69 29.88 -37.19
C ALA A 345 15.27 29.89 -36.60
N LEU A 346 14.40 28.99 -37.09
CA LEU A 346 13.04 28.82 -36.56
C LEU A 346 13.08 28.17 -35.16
N GLU A 347 13.82 27.08 -34.99
CA GLU A 347 13.96 26.38 -33.69
C GLU A 347 14.62 27.25 -32.62
N HIS A 348 15.70 27.96 -32.97
CA HIS A 348 16.35 28.89 -32.03
C HIS A 348 15.41 30.01 -31.56
N THR A 349 14.40 30.37 -32.37
CA THR A 349 13.37 31.34 -31.95
C THR A 349 12.27 30.68 -31.10
N ARG A 350 11.95 29.39 -31.34
CA ARG A 350 10.98 28.61 -30.55
C ARG A 350 11.49 28.38 -29.12
N ASP A 351 12.77 28.07 -28.95
CA ASP A 351 13.40 27.87 -27.64
C ASP A 351 13.26 29.09 -26.70
N ARG A 352 13.04 30.28 -27.27
CA ARG A 352 12.94 31.55 -26.54
C ARG A 352 11.53 32.16 -26.58
N SER A 353 10.55 31.38 -27.03
CA SER A 353 9.15 31.81 -27.18
C SER A 353 8.24 30.97 -26.27
N LEU A 354 7.10 31.54 -25.86
CA LEU A 354 6.11 30.83 -25.06
C LEU A 354 5.47 29.72 -25.91
N ARG A 355 5.70 28.45 -25.54
CA ARG A 355 5.00 27.31 -26.14
C ARG A 355 3.54 27.31 -25.71
N LEU A 356 2.63 27.22 -26.68
CA LEU A 356 1.20 27.13 -26.41
C LEU A 356 0.74 25.66 -26.38
N PRO A 357 -0.16 25.29 -25.46
CA PRO A 357 -0.72 23.94 -25.43
C PRO A 357 -1.58 23.69 -26.68
N ALA A 358 -1.65 22.43 -27.14
CA ALA A 358 -2.44 22.01 -28.30
C ALA A 358 -3.95 22.31 -28.21
N SER A 359 -4.42 22.80 -27.05
CA SER A 359 -5.78 23.24 -26.79
C SER A 359 -6.07 24.69 -27.23
N VAL A 360 -5.09 25.43 -27.77
CA VAL A 360 -5.30 26.76 -28.38
C VAL A 360 -5.72 26.57 -29.84
N ASN A 361 -6.93 27.00 -30.19
CA ASN A 361 -7.47 26.90 -31.53
C ASN A 361 -7.29 28.22 -32.28
N TRP A 362 -6.42 28.26 -33.28
CA TRP A 362 -6.32 29.40 -34.19
C TRP A 362 -7.44 29.32 -35.23
N SER A 363 -8.31 30.34 -35.29
CA SER A 363 -9.43 30.37 -36.23
C SER A 363 -9.32 31.50 -37.24
N LEU A 364 -9.51 31.21 -38.52
CA LEU A 364 -9.51 32.20 -39.61
C LEU A 364 -10.92 32.65 -40.02
N THR A 365 -11.91 32.43 -39.15
CA THR A 365 -13.32 32.82 -39.35
C THR A 365 -13.58 34.24 -38.85
N GLN A 366 -14.47 34.99 -39.53
CA GLN A 366 -14.81 36.36 -39.13
C GLN A 366 -15.65 36.38 -37.85
N ALA A 367 -15.01 36.57 -36.70
CA ALA A 367 -15.66 36.81 -35.42
C ALA A 367 -15.57 38.30 -35.02
N ARG A 368 -16.60 38.83 -34.35
CA ARG A 368 -16.65 40.25 -33.93
C ARG A 368 -15.92 40.54 -32.60
N SER A 369 -15.50 39.51 -31.86
CA SER A 369 -14.80 39.61 -30.57
C SER A 369 -13.79 38.49 -30.41
N ASN A 370 -12.63 38.77 -29.80
CA ASN A 370 -11.54 37.80 -29.64
C ASN A 370 -11.13 37.61 -28.17
N PRO A 371 -11.99 37.00 -27.32
CA PRO A 371 -11.70 36.83 -25.89
C PRO A 371 -10.46 35.96 -25.62
N GLY A 372 -10.08 35.10 -26.58
CA GLY A 372 -8.84 34.33 -26.49
C GLY A 372 -7.57 35.19 -26.55
N PHE A 373 -7.64 36.38 -27.14
CA PHE A 373 -6.48 37.27 -27.27
C PHE A 373 -6.05 37.90 -25.94
N GLU A 374 -6.98 38.36 -25.12
CA GLU A 374 -6.66 38.96 -23.81
C GLU A 374 -5.99 37.95 -22.87
N ILE A 375 -6.45 36.70 -22.88
CA ILE A 375 -5.86 35.61 -22.11
C ILE A 375 -4.47 35.24 -22.66
N LEU A 376 -4.29 35.25 -23.99
CA LEU A 376 -2.99 35.04 -24.62
C LEU A 376 -2.00 36.16 -24.23
N GLN A 377 -2.44 37.42 -24.23
CA GLN A 377 -1.64 38.57 -23.79
C GLN A 377 -1.24 38.43 -22.33
N HIS A 378 -2.17 38.12 -21.42
CA HIS A 378 -1.84 37.92 -20.01
C HIS A 378 -0.84 36.76 -19.78
N ARG A 379 -0.89 35.71 -20.60
CA ARG A 379 0.10 34.61 -20.53
C ARG A 379 1.48 35.03 -21.03
N LEU A 380 1.54 35.83 -22.10
CA LEU A 380 2.79 36.38 -22.61
C LEU A 380 3.40 37.39 -21.66
N ASP A 381 2.59 38.29 -21.09
CA ASP A 381 3.02 39.23 -20.07
C ASP A 381 3.59 38.46 -18.86
N ALA A 382 2.89 37.45 -18.34
CA ALA A 382 3.41 36.61 -17.26
C ALA A 382 4.72 35.86 -17.61
N TYR A 383 4.86 35.42 -18.86
CA TYR A 383 6.07 34.74 -19.34
C TYR A 383 7.28 35.69 -19.39
N TYR A 384 7.13 36.90 -19.90
CA TYR A 384 8.22 37.90 -19.98
C TYR A 384 8.43 38.68 -18.68
N ASP A 385 7.41 38.79 -17.83
CA ASP A 385 7.53 39.37 -16.48
C ASP A 385 8.26 38.40 -15.53
N ALA A 386 8.15 37.08 -15.74
CA ALA A 386 8.98 36.07 -15.05
C ALA A 386 10.44 36.10 -15.49
N ASP A 387 10.72 36.41 -16.76
CA ASP A 387 12.08 36.45 -17.34
C ASP A 387 12.78 37.81 -17.13
N SER A 388 12.04 38.84 -16.69
CA SER A 388 12.57 40.18 -16.33
C SER A 388 12.82 40.36 -14.83
N MET A 389 12.74 39.28 -14.05
CA MET A 389 13.24 39.28 -12.67
C MET A 389 14.77 39.33 -12.67
N ASP A 390 15.29 40.53 -12.46
CA ASP A 390 16.61 40.77 -11.90
C ASP A 390 16.82 39.82 -10.69
N PRO A 391 17.80 38.90 -10.71
CA PRO A 391 18.03 37.94 -9.62
C PRO A 391 18.44 38.61 -8.29
N SER A 392 18.49 39.94 -8.25
CA SER A 392 18.94 40.73 -7.10
C SER A 392 17.86 41.62 -6.46
N ALA A 393 16.60 41.57 -6.91
CA ALA A 393 15.52 42.34 -6.30
C ALA A 393 14.66 41.48 -5.34
N ASP A 394 15.11 41.46 -4.09
CA ASP A 394 14.46 40.94 -2.89
C ASP A 394 12.97 41.36 -2.78
N THR A 395 12.07 40.39 -2.95
CA THR A 395 10.74 40.41 -2.34
C THR A 395 10.38 39.02 -1.81
N GLY A 396 10.67 38.80 -0.52
CA GLY A 396 9.84 38.01 0.39
C GLY A 396 9.87 36.49 0.22
N ALA A 397 10.56 35.84 1.17
CA ALA A 397 10.46 34.42 1.43
C ALA A 397 9.00 33.94 1.69
N ASP A 398 8.79 32.65 1.42
CA ASP A 398 7.62 31.77 1.59
C ASP A 398 6.86 31.49 0.26
N SER A 399 6.84 30.29 -0.31
CA SER A 399 6.76 28.98 0.32
C SER A 399 7.21 27.88 -0.67
N SER A 400 8.39 27.29 -0.45
CA SER A 400 8.58 25.86 -0.79
C SER A 400 7.92 25.06 0.34
N THR A 401 6.83 24.36 0.04
CA THR A 401 6.15 23.54 1.05
C THR A 401 7.02 22.33 1.43
N MET A 402 7.00 21.89 2.69
CA MET A 402 7.70 20.67 3.14
C MET A 402 7.40 19.46 2.23
N THR A 403 6.15 19.34 1.78
CA THR A 403 5.70 18.24 0.93
C THR A 403 6.24 18.34 -0.50
N SER A 404 6.49 19.55 -1.04
CA SER A 404 7.21 19.71 -2.31
C SER A 404 8.66 19.23 -2.21
N THR A 405 9.36 19.53 -1.11
CA THR A 405 10.72 19.00 -0.89
C THR A 405 10.72 17.48 -0.85
N TRP A 406 9.77 16.86 -0.16
CA TRP A 406 9.64 15.39 -0.12
C TRP A 406 9.29 14.78 -1.48
N ARG A 407 8.45 15.43 -2.30
CA ARG A 407 8.20 14.96 -3.67
C ARG A 407 9.45 15.06 -4.54
N ASN A 408 10.17 16.17 -4.47
CA ASN A 408 11.43 16.34 -5.19
C ASN A 408 12.45 15.28 -4.77
N LEU A 409 12.55 14.97 -3.48
CA LEU A 409 13.40 13.88 -2.96
C LEU A 409 13.00 12.51 -3.54
N LEU A 410 11.71 12.19 -3.59
CA LEU A 410 11.22 10.93 -4.15
C LEU A 410 11.47 10.83 -5.66
N ASN A 411 11.28 11.93 -6.40
CA ASN A 411 11.56 11.98 -7.84
C ASN A 411 13.07 11.82 -8.10
N ALA A 412 13.92 12.50 -7.31
CA ALA A 412 15.37 12.36 -7.41
C ALA A 412 15.83 10.93 -7.12
N ARG A 413 15.23 10.24 -6.14
CA ARG A 413 15.47 8.81 -5.88
C ARG A 413 15.01 7.91 -7.01
N GLU A 414 13.84 8.21 -7.59
CA GLU A 414 13.34 7.44 -8.73
C GLU A 414 14.26 7.58 -9.94
N ASP A 415 14.74 8.80 -10.22
CA ASP A 415 15.70 9.06 -11.29
C ASP A 415 17.08 8.44 -11.00
N LEU A 416 17.54 8.48 -9.75
CA LEU A 416 18.78 7.81 -9.35
C LEU A 416 18.71 6.28 -9.54
N GLU A 417 17.60 5.66 -9.12
CA GLU A 417 17.35 4.22 -9.31
C GLU A 417 17.17 3.86 -10.80
N ARG A 418 16.59 4.77 -11.58
CA ARG A 418 16.52 4.66 -13.04
C ARG A 418 17.91 4.76 -13.68
N GLY A 419 18.82 5.53 -13.07
CA GLY A 419 20.12 5.87 -13.63
C GLY A 419 19.97 6.53 -15.00
N ASP A 420 20.94 6.31 -15.89
CA ASP A 420 20.90 6.82 -17.27
C ASP A 420 19.92 6.06 -18.20
N ARG A 421 19.16 5.09 -17.66
CA ARG A 421 18.30 4.20 -18.46
C ARG A 421 17.00 4.90 -18.85
N LYS A 422 16.99 5.50 -20.03
CA LYS A 422 15.79 6.13 -20.61
C LYS A 422 14.79 5.08 -21.13
N PRO A 423 13.47 5.38 -21.10
CA PRO A 423 12.47 4.53 -21.76
C PRO A 423 12.81 4.34 -23.24
N LEU A 424 12.69 3.11 -23.73
CA LEU A 424 12.99 2.74 -25.11
C LEU A 424 11.69 2.60 -25.89
N THR A 425 11.56 3.32 -27.00
CA THR A 425 10.41 3.18 -27.89
C THR A 425 10.67 2.04 -28.87
N TYR A 426 9.72 1.13 -29.03
CA TYR A 426 9.79 0.05 -30.03
C TYR A 426 8.70 0.22 -31.10
N VAL A 427 9.03 -0.18 -32.32
CA VAL A 427 8.15 -0.07 -33.51
C VAL A 427 7.49 -1.39 -33.89
N THR A 428 8.11 -2.51 -33.53
CA THR A 428 7.58 -3.86 -33.73
C THR A 428 7.96 -4.75 -32.55
N SER A 429 7.14 -5.78 -32.29
CA SER A 429 7.45 -6.85 -31.34
C SER A 429 7.13 -8.22 -31.93
N GLU A 430 8.07 -9.16 -31.88
CA GLU A 430 7.92 -10.51 -32.42
C GLU A 430 8.26 -11.57 -31.36
N PRO A 431 7.39 -12.59 -31.14
CA PRO A 431 7.70 -13.68 -30.24
C PRO A 431 8.84 -14.55 -30.79
N THR A 432 9.77 -14.94 -29.92
CA THR A 432 10.91 -15.81 -30.24
C THR A 432 10.96 -17.01 -29.30
N ARG A 433 11.88 -17.96 -29.54
CA ARG A 433 12.08 -19.14 -28.68
C ARG A 433 12.54 -18.78 -27.25
N TYR A 434 13.18 -17.62 -27.07
CA TYR A 434 13.85 -17.23 -25.81
C TYR A 434 13.17 -16.05 -25.10
N GLY A 435 12.08 -15.52 -25.65
CA GLY A 435 11.42 -14.30 -25.19
C GLY A 435 10.70 -13.58 -26.32
N THR A 436 10.51 -12.26 -26.19
CA THR A 436 9.98 -11.42 -27.27
C THR A 436 11.05 -10.45 -27.73
N ARG A 437 11.28 -10.39 -29.05
CA ARG A 437 12.17 -9.43 -29.68
C ARG A 437 11.41 -8.12 -29.96
N PHE A 438 12.00 -7.00 -29.60
CA PHE A 438 11.48 -5.66 -29.85
C PHE A 438 12.43 -4.91 -30.78
N GLU A 439 11.94 -4.37 -31.90
CA GLU A 439 12.73 -3.47 -32.75
C GLU A 439 12.57 -2.03 -32.25
N LEU A 440 13.70 -1.36 -31.98
CA LEU A 440 13.74 -0.06 -31.33
C LEU A 440 13.72 1.10 -32.33
N ASN A 441 13.15 2.23 -31.91
CA ASN A 441 13.18 3.49 -32.63
C ASN A 441 14.47 4.28 -32.33
N GLY A 442 15.62 3.67 -32.60
CA GLY A 442 16.95 4.21 -32.32
C GLY A 442 17.82 3.25 -31.49
N PRO A 443 19.16 3.35 -31.60
CA PRO A 443 20.07 2.48 -30.87
C PRO A 443 20.02 2.76 -29.36
N PRO A 444 20.07 1.72 -28.51
CA PRO A 444 20.26 1.91 -27.07
C PRO A 444 21.61 2.60 -26.80
N GLU A 445 21.63 3.61 -25.92
CA GLU A 445 22.84 4.37 -25.58
C GLU A 445 23.87 3.54 -24.78
N GLU A 446 23.44 2.43 -24.15
CA GLU A 446 24.26 1.57 -23.28
C GLU A 446 23.97 0.07 -23.46
N ASP A 447 24.79 -0.80 -22.85
CA ASP A 447 24.55 -2.25 -22.77
C ASP A 447 23.51 -2.57 -21.69
N LEU A 448 22.38 -3.14 -22.11
CA LEU A 448 21.21 -3.41 -21.29
C LEU A 448 21.06 -4.90 -20.96
N VAL A 449 21.95 -5.77 -21.44
CA VAL A 449 21.85 -7.22 -21.21
C VAL A 449 21.96 -7.53 -19.71
N GLY A 450 21.05 -8.35 -19.20
CA GLY A 450 20.93 -8.72 -17.79
C GLY A 450 20.09 -7.77 -16.93
N SER A 451 19.55 -6.68 -17.52
CA SER A 451 18.67 -5.75 -16.81
C SER A 451 17.19 -6.11 -16.96
N GLU A 452 16.37 -5.82 -15.95
CA GLU A 452 14.92 -6.05 -16.00
C GLU A 452 14.18 -4.84 -16.60
N TRP A 453 13.26 -5.13 -17.52
CA TRP A 453 12.43 -4.15 -18.22
C TRP A 453 10.98 -4.62 -18.29
N GLN A 454 10.07 -3.66 -18.44
CA GLN A 454 8.64 -3.92 -18.60
C GLN A 454 8.06 -3.15 -19.78
N VAL A 455 7.06 -3.71 -20.43
CA VAL A 455 6.26 -3.00 -21.42
C VAL A 455 5.31 -2.06 -20.67
N ARG A 456 5.22 -0.81 -21.11
CA ARG A 456 4.31 0.18 -20.55
C ARG A 456 2.88 -0.35 -20.55
N ARG A 457 2.15 -0.13 -19.46
CA ARG A 457 0.83 -0.75 -19.23
C ARG A 457 -0.21 -0.43 -20.32
N SER A 458 -0.13 0.74 -20.95
CA SER A 458 -1.00 1.12 -22.08
C SER A 458 -0.80 0.23 -23.32
N ASP A 459 0.37 -0.38 -23.42
CA ASP A 459 0.85 -1.09 -24.62
C ASP A 459 0.68 -2.62 -24.47
N VAL A 460 0.10 -3.06 -23.34
CA VAL A 460 -0.29 -4.44 -23.06
C VAL A 460 -1.82 -4.57 -23.16
N GLY A 461 -2.31 -5.58 -23.90
CA GLY A 461 -3.76 -5.85 -23.98
C GLY A 461 -4.40 -6.18 -22.61
N ARG A 462 -5.74 -6.34 -22.55
CA ARG A 462 -6.53 -6.53 -21.30
C ARG A 462 -5.78 -7.36 -20.24
N GLY A 463 -5.31 -6.68 -19.19
CA GLY A 463 -4.95 -7.28 -17.90
C GLY A 463 -3.53 -7.86 -17.73
N GLY A 464 -2.63 -7.78 -18.70
CA GLY A 464 -1.29 -8.37 -18.58
C GLY A 464 -0.25 -7.49 -17.87
N ARG A 465 0.58 -8.08 -16.99
CA ARG A 465 1.91 -7.52 -16.64
C ARG A 465 2.94 -8.17 -17.57
N ALA A 466 3.60 -7.37 -18.39
CA ALA A 466 4.61 -7.82 -19.33
C ALA A 466 5.99 -7.33 -18.86
N ARG A 467 6.70 -8.18 -18.10
CA ARG A 467 8.06 -7.88 -17.58
C ARG A 467 9.03 -9.01 -17.85
N GLY A 468 10.29 -8.67 -18.05
CA GLY A 468 11.34 -9.65 -18.31
C GLY A 468 12.73 -9.08 -18.16
N GLU A 469 13.71 -9.95 -18.34
CA GLU A 469 15.13 -9.59 -18.38
C GLU A 469 15.59 -9.49 -19.83
N ILE A 470 16.37 -8.46 -20.18
CA ILE A 470 16.97 -8.37 -21.51
C ILE A 470 18.08 -9.43 -21.59
N VAL A 471 17.93 -10.38 -22.50
CA VAL A 471 18.87 -11.49 -22.67
C VAL A 471 19.76 -11.34 -23.91
N ASP A 472 19.39 -10.45 -24.82
CA ASP A 472 20.13 -10.18 -26.04
C ASP A 472 19.84 -8.75 -26.53
N GLN A 473 20.83 -8.11 -27.13
CA GLN A 473 20.78 -6.73 -27.61
C GLN A 473 21.58 -6.59 -28.91
N SER A 474 21.03 -5.79 -29.82
CA SER A 474 21.66 -5.32 -31.05
C SER A 474 21.39 -3.82 -31.21
N ASP A 475 22.06 -3.18 -32.16
CA ASP A 475 21.92 -1.75 -32.45
C ASP A 475 20.49 -1.29 -32.77
N THR A 476 19.59 -2.20 -33.16
CA THR A 476 18.20 -1.86 -33.53
C THR A 476 17.16 -2.71 -32.83
N ALA A 477 17.55 -3.61 -31.93
CA ALA A 477 16.60 -4.52 -31.30
C ALA A 477 17.11 -5.11 -30.00
N ILE A 478 16.18 -5.47 -29.12
CA ILE A 478 16.44 -6.19 -27.87
C ILE A 478 15.54 -7.40 -27.73
N VAL A 479 15.98 -8.42 -27.01
CA VAL A 479 15.20 -9.62 -26.70
C VAL A 479 14.91 -9.66 -25.21
N LEU A 480 13.63 -9.60 -24.85
CA LEU A 480 13.16 -9.63 -23.47
C LEU A 480 12.65 -11.03 -23.11
N ARG A 481 13.29 -11.67 -22.14
CA ARG A 481 12.86 -12.95 -21.57
C ARG A 481 11.88 -12.72 -20.42
N TRP A 482 10.63 -13.14 -20.60
CA TRP A 482 9.58 -12.93 -19.60
C TRP A 482 9.88 -13.62 -18.26
N SER A 483 9.73 -12.90 -17.14
CA SER A 483 9.87 -13.45 -15.78
C SER A 483 8.65 -14.27 -15.32
N GLY A 484 7.72 -14.58 -16.24
CA GLY A 484 6.45 -15.26 -16.01
C GLY A 484 5.81 -15.73 -17.33
N LYS A 485 4.50 -15.97 -17.35
CA LYS A 485 3.79 -16.28 -18.61
C LYS A 485 3.90 -15.10 -19.57
N ALA A 486 4.23 -15.37 -20.83
CA ALA A 486 4.26 -14.36 -21.88
C ALA A 486 2.89 -13.67 -22.01
N PRO A 487 2.85 -12.34 -22.23
CA PRO A 487 1.61 -11.61 -22.41
C PRO A 487 0.81 -12.15 -23.62
N VAL A 488 -0.51 -12.27 -23.44
CA VAL A 488 -1.42 -12.82 -24.46
C VAL A 488 -1.52 -11.91 -25.69
N SER A 489 -1.34 -10.60 -25.51
CA SER A 489 -1.35 -9.60 -26.58
C SER A 489 -0.47 -8.40 -26.20
N LEU A 490 0.38 -7.99 -27.14
CA LEU A 490 1.22 -6.79 -27.08
C LEU A 490 0.85 -5.87 -28.24
N SER A 491 0.93 -4.57 -28.02
CA SER A 491 0.81 -3.59 -29.09
C SER A 491 1.96 -3.75 -30.10
N LYS A 492 1.69 -3.43 -31.36
CA LYS A 492 2.71 -3.51 -32.43
C LYS A 492 3.86 -2.53 -32.18
N ALA A 493 3.56 -1.33 -31.67
CA ALA A 493 4.53 -0.32 -31.24
C ALA A 493 4.18 0.15 -29.82
N GLY A 494 5.18 0.54 -29.04
CA GLY A 494 5.00 0.92 -27.65
C GLY A 494 6.30 1.34 -26.98
N VAL A 495 6.29 1.38 -25.65
CA VAL A 495 7.46 1.79 -24.85
C VAL A 495 7.84 0.71 -23.86
N LEU A 496 9.14 0.44 -23.79
CA LEU A 496 9.78 -0.35 -22.76
C LEU A 496 10.35 0.60 -21.69
N GLU A 497 10.07 0.29 -20.43
CA GLU A 497 10.51 1.07 -19.28
C GLU A 497 11.39 0.20 -18.37
N PRO A 498 12.45 0.76 -17.75
CA PRO A 498 13.24 0.04 -16.77
C PRO A 498 12.35 -0.48 -15.64
N HIS A 499 12.45 -1.77 -15.31
CA HIS A 499 11.72 -2.33 -14.18
C HIS A 499 12.53 -2.15 -12.90
N LEU A 500 12.16 -1.14 -12.12
CA LEU A 500 12.79 -0.79 -10.84
C LEU A 500 12.38 -1.72 -9.67
N GLY A 501 11.73 -2.85 -9.97
CA GLY A 501 11.44 -3.92 -9.02
C GLY A 501 10.68 -3.49 -7.75
N SER A 502 11.17 -3.94 -6.58
CA SER A 502 10.58 -3.61 -5.28
C SER A 502 10.81 -2.16 -4.84
N SER A 503 11.85 -1.50 -5.36
CA SER A 503 12.18 -0.11 -5.03
C SER A 503 11.07 0.83 -5.53
N GLN A 504 10.57 0.63 -6.76
CA GLN A 504 9.45 1.42 -7.29
C GLN A 504 8.17 1.28 -6.47
N VAL A 505 7.83 0.06 -6.04
CA VAL A 505 6.66 -0.16 -5.17
C VAL A 505 6.86 0.54 -3.82
N GLY A 506 8.09 0.57 -3.32
CA GLY A 506 8.44 1.30 -2.11
C GLY A 506 8.34 2.82 -2.27
N LEU A 507 8.89 3.37 -3.35
CA LEU A 507 8.81 4.79 -3.70
C LEU A 507 7.37 5.23 -3.96
N GLN A 508 6.58 4.41 -4.65
CA GLN A 508 5.15 4.68 -4.87
C GLN A 508 4.38 4.74 -3.55
N ARG A 509 4.63 3.81 -2.61
CA ARG A 509 3.99 3.85 -1.28
C ARG A 509 4.35 5.11 -0.50
N GLN A 510 5.58 5.58 -0.63
CA GLN A 510 6.02 6.84 -0.03
C GLN A 510 5.32 8.03 -0.71
N SER A 511 5.23 8.05 -2.03
CA SER A 511 4.52 9.08 -2.81
C SER A 511 3.02 9.13 -2.46
N ASP A 512 2.38 7.97 -2.33
CA ASP A 512 0.98 7.85 -1.87
C ASP A 512 0.81 8.42 -0.47
N ALA A 513 1.78 8.22 0.44
CA ALA A 513 1.73 8.76 1.80
C ALA A 513 1.90 10.28 1.83
N VAL A 514 2.80 10.85 1.01
CA VAL A 514 2.95 12.30 0.85
C VAL A 514 1.65 12.89 0.29
N SER A 515 1.08 12.27 -0.74
CA SER A 515 -0.20 12.68 -1.33
C SER A 515 -1.35 12.62 -0.32
N ALA A 516 -1.37 11.57 0.53
CA ALA A 516 -2.40 11.42 1.57
C ALA A 516 -2.29 12.51 2.65
N LEU A 517 -1.06 12.90 3.02
CA LEU A 517 -0.81 14.02 3.93
C LEU A 517 -1.31 15.34 3.34
N GLU A 518 -1.00 15.61 2.06
CA GLU A 518 -1.35 16.86 1.39
C GLU A 518 -2.84 17.05 1.18
N THR A 519 -3.52 15.96 0.81
CA THR A 519 -4.97 15.92 0.55
C THR A 519 -5.79 15.76 1.83
N GLY A 520 -5.15 15.51 2.98
CA GLY A 520 -5.84 15.25 4.24
C GLY A 520 -6.64 13.94 4.26
N THR A 521 -6.29 12.99 3.39
CA THR A 521 -6.96 11.67 3.29
C THR A 521 -6.35 10.60 4.22
N GLY A 522 -5.32 10.96 4.98
CA GLY A 522 -4.76 10.12 6.04
C GLY A 522 -5.71 9.93 7.24
N ALA A 523 -5.36 9.01 8.14
CA ALA A 523 -6.17 8.68 9.32
C ALA A 523 -6.27 9.85 10.32
N ALA A 524 -5.25 10.71 10.36
CA ALA A 524 -5.17 11.88 11.23
C ALA A 524 -5.13 13.16 10.40
N GLN A 525 -6.25 13.89 10.32
CA GLN A 525 -6.34 15.14 9.55
C GLN A 525 -5.46 16.26 10.13
N TRP A 526 -5.16 16.22 11.43
CA TRP A 526 -4.29 17.17 12.14
C TRP A 526 -2.80 17.00 11.78
N LEU A 527 -2.40 15.86 11.20
CA LEU A 527 -1.00 15.51 10.99
C LEU A 527 -0.26 16.52 10.12
N LYS A 528 -0.91 17.04 9.07
CA LYS A 528 -0.28 18.03 8.17
C LYS A 528 0.13 19.30 8.95
N GLY A 529 -0.79 19.84 9.75
CA GLY A 529 -0.52 21.02 10.58
C GLY A 529 0.59 20.76 11.59
N LEU A 530 0.61 19.59 12.23
CA LEU A 530 1.70 19.20 13.15
C LEU A 530 3.06 19.12 12.45
N LEU A 531 3.14 18.59 11.23
CA LEU A 531 4.43 18.43 10.53
C LEU A 531 4.95 19.75 9.93
N GLU A 532 4.04 20.64 9.56
CA GLU A 532 4.34 22.01 9.14
C GLU A 532 4.81 22.86 10.33
N ASP A 533 4.11 22.78 11.46
CA ASP A 533 4.48 23.44 12.73
C ASP A 533 4.42 22.47 13.93
N PRO A 534 5.53 21.77 14.23
CA PRO A 534 5.58 20.84 15.36
C PRO A 534 5.39 21.51 16.73
N THR A 535 5.53 22.82 16.85
CA THR A 535 5.36 23.51 18.14
C THR A 535 3.91 23.50 18.63
N THR A 536 2.97 23.21 17.73
CA THR A 536 1.52 23.15 18.01
C THR A 536 1.07 21.83 18.65
N ALA A 537 1.97 20.87 18.83
CA ALA A 537 1.63 19.54 19.37
C ALA A 537 0.94 19.64 20.73
N LEU A 538 -0.15 18.88 20.89
CA LEU A 538 -0.86 18.82 22.16
C LEU A 538 -0.05 18.03 23.20
N PRO A 539 0.14 18.56 24.42
CA PRO A 539 0.89 17.87 25.46
C PRO A 539 0.14 16.64 25.97
N PRO A 540 0.84 15.62 26.48
CA PRO A 540 0.21 14.46 27.09
C PRO A 540 -0.67 14.83 28.28
N VAL A 541 -1.86 14.23 28.34
CA VAL A 541 -2.79 14.36 29.45
C VAL A 541 -2.37 13.43 30.59
N ALA A 542 -2.42 13.91 31.83
CA ALA A 542 -2.14 13.07 32.99
C ALA A 542 -3.10 11.87 33.02
N SER A 543 -2.54 10.67 33.19
CA SER A 543 -3.31 9.43 33.27
C SER A 543 -3.10 8.74 34.62
N GLU A 544 -4.06 7.90 35.02
CA GLU A 544 -3.96 7.08 36.24
C GLU A 544 -2.71 6.19 36.20
N GLU A 545 -2.19 5.84 37.38
CA GLU A 545 -0.98 5.05 37.47
C GLU A 545 -1.24 3.60 37.03
N PRO A 546 -0.56 3.10 35.99
CA PRO A 546 -0.76 1.73 35.52
C PRO A 546 -0.17 0.71 36.51
N GLU A 547 -0.75 -0.48 36.54
CA GLU A 547 -0.15 -1.64 37.19
C GLU A 547 0.99 -2.18 36.33
N TRP A 548 2.22 -1.96 36.76
CA TRP A 548 3.42 -2.34 36.00
C TRP A 548 3.58 -3.86 35.91
N VAL A 549 3.67 -4.39 34.70
CA VAL A 549 3.91 -5.82 34.47
C VAL A 549 5.38 -6.17 34.75
N THR A 550 6.28 -5.24 34.47
CA THR A 550 7.71 -5.42 34.69
C THR A 550 8.30 -4.32 35.56
N ASN A 551 9.38 -4.63 36.30
CA ASN A 551 10.10 -3.63 37.09
C ASN A 551 10.87 -2.67 36.17
N LEU A 552 10.34 -1.46 35.97
CA LEU A 552 10.90 -0.44 35.08
C LEU A 552 11.56 0.71 35.85
N ASP A 553 12.59 1.27 35.24
CA ASP A 553 13.24 2.50 35.71
C ASP A 553 12.28 3.70 35.62
N ASP A 554 12.54 4.74 36.42
CA ASP A 554 11.67 5.93 36.50
C ASP A 554 11.50 6.66 35.16
N ASP A 555 12.57 6.71 34.35
CA ASP A 555 12.55 7.32 33.02
C ASP A 555 11.58 6.61 32.07
N LYS A 556 11.57 5.27 32.07
CA LYS A 556 10.65 4.43 31.30
C LYS A 556 9.23 4.57 31.80
N ARG A 557 9.03 4.60 33.12
CA ARG A 557 7.70 4.79 33.71
C ARG A 557 7.12 6.14 33.31
N ALA A 558 7.91 7.20 33.35
CA ALA A 558 7.51 8.52 32.88
C ALA A 558 7.16 8.52 31.37
N ALA A 559 8.01 7.89 30.55
CA ALA A 559 7.75 7.76 29.12
C ALA A 559 6.47 6.99 28.81
N VAL A 560 6.20 5.86 29.48
CA VAL A 560 4.98 5.07 29.27
C VAL A 560 3.74 5.89 29.66
N ARG A 561 3.77 6.58 30.80
CA ARG A 561 2.66 7.47 31.21
C ARG A 561 2.41 8.57 30.19
N GLY A 562 3.48 9.19 29.68
CA GLY A 562 3.41 10.21 28.64
C GLY A 562 2.81 9.67 27.33
N ALA A 563 3.28 8.50 26.88
CA ALA A 563 2.77 7.87 25.67
C ALA A 563 1.29 7.47 25.77
N LEU A 564 0.84 6.97 26.94
CA LEU A 564 -0.57 6.63 27.17
C LEU A 564 -1.47 7.87 27.19
N GLY A 565 -0.97 8.99 27.71
CA GLY A 565 -1.69 10.26 27.82
C GLY A 565 -1.66 11.13 26.55
N ALA A 566 -0.85 10.78 25.56
CA ALA A 566 -0.67 11.62 24.38
C ALA A 566 -1.84 11.49 23.38
N PRO A 567 -2.48 12.61 23.00
CA PRO A 567 -3.55 12.60 22.00
C PRO A 567 -3.02 12.44 20.58
N GLU A 568 -1.83 12.97 20.29
CA GLU A 568 -1.28 13.08 18.93
C GLU A 568 0.02 12.28 18.76
N CYS A 569 1.08 12.71 19.46
CA CYS A 569 2.40 12.11 19.29
C CYS A 569 3.29 12.16 20.53
N VAL A 570 4.22 11.20 20.60
CA VAL A 570 5.33 11.18 21.55
C VAL A 570 6.63 10.78 20.87
N ILE A 571 7.72 11.40 21.30
CA ILE A 571 9.07 11.03 20.92
C ILE A 571 9.78 10.40 22.10
N LEU A 572 10.36 9.22 21.87
CA LEU A 572 11.26 8.57 22.81
C LEU A 572 12.69 8.57 22.26
N LYS A 573 13.58 9.28 22.95
CA LYS A 573 15.03 9.24 22.76
C LYS A 573 15.59 8.05 23.56
N GLY A 574 16.05 7.04 22.84
CA GLY A 574 16.53 5.79 23.44
C GLY A 574 17.97 5.45 23.05
N PRO A 575 18.97 5.97 23.79
CA PRO A 575 20.38 5.58 23.66
C PRO A 575 20.62 4.05 23.71
N PRO A 576 21.81 3.55 23.31
CA PRO A 576 22.13 2.12 23.31
C PRO A 576 21.93 1.48 24.69
N GLY A 577 21.31 0.30 24.72
CA GLY A 577 21.13 -0.46 25.96
C GLY A 577 20.09 0.10 26.94
N THR A 578 19.40 1.19 26.62
CA THR A 578 18.43 1.83 27.53
C THR A 578 17.08 1.12 27.61
N GLY A 579 16.85 0.06 26.82
CA GLY A 579 15.62 -0.74 26.89
C GLY A 579 14.44 -0.19 26.09
N LYS A 580 14.68 0.38 24.90
CA LYS A 580 13.64 0.81 23.95
C LYS A 580 12.54 -0.23 23.71
N THR A 581 12.92 -1.46 23.40
CA THR A 581 11.96 -2.56 23.15
C THR A 581 11.16 -2.93 24.39
N ARG A 582 11.74 -2.73 25.59
CA ARG A 582 11.04 -2.94 26.86
C ARG A 582 10.00 -1.84 27.11
N PHE A 583 10.33 -0.59 26.77
CA PHE A 583 9.34 0.49 26.74
C PHE A 583 8.20 0.18 25.76
N ILE A 584 8.51 -0.25 24.53
CA ILE A 584 7.50 -0.59 23.51
C ILE A 584 6.58 -1.69 24.05
N ALA A 585 7.15 -2.77 24.60
CA ALA A 585 6.38 -3.88 25.14
C ALA A 585 5.45 -3.44 26.27
N GLU A 586 5.97 -2.72 27.28
CA GLU A 586 5.14 -2.23 28.38
C GLU A 586 4.06 -1.27 27.88
N PHE A 587 4.41 -0.31 27.02
CA PHE A 587 3.45 0.65 26.49
C PHE A 587 2.28 -0.04 25.78
N VAL A 588 2.56 -1.04 24.94
CA VAL A 588 1.53 -1.79 24.22
C VAL A 588 0.66 -2.60 25.17
N ILE A 589 1.25 -3.27 26.17
CA ILE A 589 0.49 -4.03 27.17
C ILE A 589 -0.45 -3.11 27.96
N GLN A 590 0.05 -1.96 28.43
CA GLN A 590 -0.74 -0.98 29.17
C GLN A 590 -1.81 -0.31 28.31
N LEU A 591 -1.51 -0.08 27.03
CA LEU A 591 -2.47 0.46 26.07
C LEU A 591 -3.63 -0.51 25.86
N LEU A 592 -3.34 -1.79 25.60
CA LEU A 592 -4.37 -2.80 25.36
C LEU A 592 -5.17 -3.15 26.62
N ALA A 593 -4.58 -2.96 27.81
CA ALA A 593 -5.32 -3.07 29.07
C ALA A 593 -6.36 -1.95 29.23
N ARG A 594 -6.07 -0.73 28.75
CA ARG A 594 -6.98 0.43 28.79
C ARG A 594 -7.96 0.47 27.63
N GLU A 595 -7.50 0.08 26.45
CA GLU A 595 -8.22 0.12 25.18
C GLU A 595 -8.13 -1.27 24.51
N PRO A 596 -8.95 -2.26 24.90
CA PRO A 596 -8.87 -3.62 24.37
C PRO A 596 -9.08 -3.73 22.85
N ASP A 597 -9.85 -2.79 22.29
CA ASP A 597 -10.14 -2.70 20.86
C ASP A 597 -9.10 -1.88 20.08
N ALA A 598 -8.08 -1.33 20.76
CA ALA A 598 -7.03 -0.58 20.08
C ALA A 598 -6.20 -1.51 19.20
N ARG A 599 -5.97 -1.06 17.96
CA ARG A 599 -5.03 -1.71 17.06
C ARG A 599 -3.71 -0.98 17.03
N VAL A 600 -2.64 -1.70 17.35
CA VAL A 600 -1.28 -1.20 17.36
C VAL A 600 -0.53 -1.69 16.12
N LEU A 601 0.06 -0.76 15.37
CA LEU A 601 1.03 -1.05 14.32
C LEU A 601 2.44 -0.81 14.86
N ILE A 602 3.29 -1.83 14.86
CA ILE A 602 4.72 -1.71 15.19
C ILE A 602 5.54 -1.83 13.92
N VAL A 603 6.30 -0.79 13.59
CA VAL A 603 7.11 -0.75 12.38
C VAL A 603 8.54 -0.32 12.67
N SER A 604 9.45 -0.77 11.83
CA SER A 604 10.83 -0.28 11.81
C SER A 604 11.39 -0.35 10.40
N GLN A 605 12.52 0.31 10.15
CA GLN A 605 13.22 0.18 8.88
C GLN A 605 13.82 -1.23 8.71
N THR A 606 14.23 -1.88 9.79
CA THR A 606 14.90 -3.19 9.76
C THR A 606 13.98 -4.31 10.25
N HIS A 607 14.11 -5.51 9.66
CA HIS A 607 13.36 -6.69 10.13
C HIS A 607 13.74 -7.07 11.58
N VAL A 608 15.02 -6.96 11.93
CA VAL A 608 15.56 -7.33 13.25
C VAL A 608 14.91 -6.52 14.37
N ALA A 609 14.74 -5.20 14.19
CA ALA A 609 14.10 -4.36 15.20
C ALA A 609 12.63 -4.73 15.43
N VAL A 610 11.89 -5.00 14.34
CA VAL A 610 10.50 -5.48 14.40
C VAL A 610 10.40 -6.80 15.17
N ASP A 611 11.27 -7.75 14.84
CA ASP A 611 11.26 -9.08 15.44
C ASP A 611 11.63 -9.03 16.93
N ASN A 612 12.57 -8.17 17.31
CA ASN A 612 12.92 -7.92 18.71
C ASN A 612 11.75 -7.35 19.51
N ALA A 613 10.98 -6.41 18.93
CA ALA A 613 9.81 -5.84 19.59
C ALA A 613 8.70 -6.89 19.77
N LEU A 614 8.42 -7.69 18.72
CA LEU A 614 7.43 -8.77 18.80
C LEU A 614 7.81 -9.86 19.78
N SER A 615 9.06 -10.33 19.76
CA SER A 615 9.51 -11.38 20.68
C SER A 615 9.30 -10.97 22.13
N ARG A 616 9.48 -9.69 22.47
CA ARG A 616 9.24 -9.18 23.83
C ARG A 616 7.77 -9.17 24.22
N LEU A 617 6.87 -8.92 23.28
CA LEU A 617 5.43 -8.99 23.50
C LEU A 617 4.97 -10.44 23.64
N ASP A 618 5.51 -11.34 22.83
CA ASP A 618 5.25 -12.77 22.88
C ASP A 618 5.75 -13.38 24.20
N ASP A 619 6.98 -13.05 24.62
CA ASP A 619 7.55 -13.43 25.92
C ASP A 619 6.73 -12.92 27.11
N ALA A 620 6.06 -11.78 26.96
CA ALA A 620 5.16 -11.23 27.97
C ALA A 620 3.77 -11.90 27.97
N GLY A 621 3.52 -12.85 27.06
CA GLY A 621 2.28 -13.61 26.95
C GLY A 621 1.15 -12.88 26.23
N LEU A 622 1.44 -11.82 25.46
CA LEU A 622 0.42 -11.09 24.73
C LEU A 622 -0.05 -11.91 23.52
N SER A 623 -1.36 -12.19 23.45
CA SER A 623 -1.99 -12.85 22.31
C SER A 623 -2.37 -11.87 21.21
N GLY A 624 -2.63 -12.37 19.99
CA GLY A 624 -3.09 -11.53 18.87
C GLY A 624 -1.97 -10.69 18.25
N LEU A 625 -0.78 -11.28 18.15
CA LEU A 625 0.40 -10.71 17.49
C LEU A 625 0.51 -11.26 16.06
N VAL A 626 0.67 -10.37 15.09
CA VAL A 626 0.87 -10.76 13.69
C VAL A 626 2.10 -10.08 13.10
N ARG A 627 3.01 -10.89 12.54
CA ARG A 627 4.16 -10.45 11.75
C ARG A 627 3.80 -10.49 10.25
N LEU A 628 3.87 -9.34 9.59
CA LEU A 628 3.62 -9.21 8.15
C LEU A 628 4.89 -9.45 7.33
N GLY A 629 4.90 -10.50 6.52
CA GLY A 629 6.00 -10.83 5.61
C GLY A 629 5.67 -12.04 4.75
N LYS A 630 6.59 -12.42 3.86
CA LYS A 630 6.48 -13.68 3.12
C LYS A 630 6.85 -14.84 4.05
N GLU A 631 6.24 -16.01 3.83
CA GLU A 631 6.39 -17.20 4.69
C GLU A 631 7.85 -17.65 4.85
N ASP A 632 8.64 -17.57 3.78
CA ASP A 632 10.05 -17.96 3.73
C ASP A 632 11.01 -16.76 3.62
N ASP A 633 10.61 -15.59 4.13
CA ASP A 633 11.51 -14.44 4.15
C ASP A 633 12.63 -14.67 5.17
N ALA A 634 13.82 -15.04 4.67
CA ALA A 634 15.01 -15.32 5.49
C ALA A 634 15.45 -14.13 6.36
N ARG A 635 14.93 -12.92 6.12
CA ARG A 635 15.20 -11.73 6.94
C ARG A 635 14.38 -11.70 8.23
N ILE A 636 13.30 -12.49 8.33
CA ILE A 636 12.49 -12.62 9.53
C ILE A 636 13.19 -13.57 10.50
N GLY A 637 13.44 -13.10 11.71
CA GLY A 637 14.07 -13.85 12.78
C GLY A 637 13.28 -15.09 13.16
N MET A 638 13.98 -16.17 13.51
CA MET A 638 13.40 -17.46 13.92
C MET A 638 12.38 -17.31 15.07
N SER A 639 12.62 -16.38 16.00
CA SER A 639 11.75 -16.08 17.14
C SER A 639 10.40 -15.48 16.77
N SER A 640 10.24 -14.97 15.54
CA SER A 640 8.99 -14.34 15.08
C SER A 640 8.36 -15.08 13.91
N GLN A 641 8.95 -16.19 13.48
CA GLN A 641 8.44 -16.97 12.35
C GLN A 641 7.06 -17.57 12.64
N HIS A 642 6.81 -18.03 13.87
CA HIS A 642 5.49 -18.55 14.24
C HIS A 642 4.41 -17.47 14.22
N LEU A 643 4.78 -16.19 14.37
CA LEU A 643 3.87 -15.04 14.34
C LEU A 643 3.53 -14.58 12.91
N VAL A 644 4.14 -15.17 11.87
CA VAL A 644 3.87 -14.78 10.48
C VAL A 644 2.41 -15.05 10.13
N LEU A 645 1.73 -14.08 9.49
CA LEU A 645 0.29 -14.13 9.21
C LEU A 645 -0.17 -15.46 8.59
N HIS A 646 0.52 -15.98 7.57
CA HIS A 646 0.12 -17.23 6.92
C HIS A 646 0.11 -18.41 7.92
N ARG A 647 1.16 -18.54 8.74
CA ARG A 647 1.24 -19.60 9.76
C ARG A 647 0.18 -19.42 10.84
N GLN A 648 -0.06 -18.18 11.26
CA GLN A 648 -1.12 -17.86 12.22
C GLN A 648 -2.51 -18.20 11.68
N LEU A 649 -2.76 -17.96 10.38
CA LEU A 649 -4.01 -18.37 9.73
C LEU A 649 -4.15 -19.88 9.69
N SER A 650 -3.10 -20.63 9.38
CA SER A 650 -3.13 -22.10 9.42
C SER A 650 -3.41 -22.63 10.82
N VAL A 651 -2.78 -22.05 11.85
CA VAL A 651 -3.03 -22.43 13.26
C VAL A 651 -4.47 -22.09 13.64
N TRP A 652 -4.93 -20.87 13.33
CA TRP A 652 -6.31 -20.45 13.60
C TRP A 652 -7.32 -21.36 12.90
N ALA A 653 -7.12 -21.65 11.62
CA ALA A 653 -7.95 -22.58 10.84
C ALA A 653 -8.03 -23.97 11.50
N SER A 654 -6.88 -24.50 11.94
CA SER A 654 -6.82 -25.79 12.63
C SER A 654 -7.57 -25.78 13.96
N LEU A 655 -7.50 -24.68 14.71
CA LEU A 655 -8.19 -24.52 15.98
C LEU A 655 -9.71 -24.42 15.77
N VAL A 656 -10.15 -23.70 14.74
CA VAL A 656 -11.58 -23.63 14.40
C VAL A 656 -12.08 -25.00 13.94
N ARG A 657 -11.30 -25.72 13.13
CA ARG A 657 -11.58 -27.11 12.72
C ARG A 657 -11.78 -28.00 13.94
N GLN A 658 -10.81 -28.00 14.85
CA GLN A 658 -10.87 -28.82 16.06
C GLN A 658 -12.09 -28.50 16.92
N ARG A 659 -12.35 -27.21 17.20
CA ARG A 659 -13.53 -26.80 17.99
C ARG A 659 -14.85 -27.22 17.36
N ALA A 660 -14.93 -27.12 16.03
CA ALA A 660 -16.11 -27.52 15.30
C ALA A 660 -16.28 -29.06 15.32
N GLU A 661 -15.20 -29.83 15.18
CA GLU A 661 -15.23 -31.30 15.30
C GLU A 661 -15.59 -31.76 16.72
N ASP A 662 -15.02 -31.13 17.76
CA ASP A 662 -15.34 -31.42 19.17
C ASP A 662 -16.82 -31.14 19.46
N HIS A 663 -17.35 -30.02 18.94
CA HIS A 663 -18.75 -29.66 19.09
C HIS A 663 -19.68 -30.67 18.40
N LEU A 664 -19.35 -31.07 17.16
CA LEU A 664 -20.13 -32.06 16.42
C LEU A 664 -20.04 -33.46 17.05
N SER A 665 -18.90 -33.82 17.62
CA SER A 665 -18.71 -35.06 18.40
C SER A 665 -19.57 -35.09 19.67
N ALA A 666 -19.64 -33.96 20.39
CA ALA A 666 -20.50 -33.83 21.55
C ALA A 666 -21.99 -33.96 21.17
N LEU A 667 -22.42 -33.32 20.08
CA LEU A 667 -23.79 -33.41 19.59
C LEU A 667 -24.14 -34.82 19.10
N SER A 668 -23.24 -35.49 18.39
CA SER A 668 -23.47 -36.86 17.92
C SER A 668 -23.58 -37.83 19.08
N GLY A 669 -22.72 -37.70 20.10
CA GLY A 669 -22.78 -38.50 21.31
C GLY A 669 -24.09 -38.34 22.07
N GLN A 670 -24.64 -37.12 22.16
CA GLN A 670 -25.96 -36.86 22.74
C GLN A 670 -27.11 -37.47 21.92
N ALA A 671 -26.95 -37.52 20.59
CA ALA A 671 -27.91 -38.11 19.67
C ALA A 671 -27.81 -39.65 19.54
N GLY A 672 -26.88 -40.30 20.26
CA GLY A 672 -26.67 -41.75 20.20
C GLY A 672 -25.91 -42.23 18.96
N LEU A 673 -25.26 -41.32 18.21
CA LEU A 673 -24.52 -41.61 16.99
C LEU A 673 -23.01 -41.51 17.21
N SER A 674 -22.26 -42.48 16.68
CA SER A 674 -20.80 -42.39 16.66
C SER A 674 -20.34 -41.42 15.56
N VAL A 675 -19.29 -40.63 15.83
CA VAL A 675 -18.68 -39.72 14.83
C VAL A 675 -18.19 -40.50 13.60
N LYS A 676 -17.74 -41.74 13.80
CA LYS A 676 -17.33 -42.64 12.71
C LYS A 676 -18.51 -42.96 11.79
N ASN A 677 -19.69 -43.26 12.36
CA ASN A 677 -20.89 -43.58 11.60
C ASN A 677 -21.39 -42.36 10.84
N LEU A 678 -21.35 -41.16 11.43
CA LEU A 678 -21.66 -39.92 10.71
C LEU A 678 -20.69 -39.61 9.55
N LYS A 679 -19.37 -39.79 9.76
CA LYS A 679 -18.36 -39.61 8.70
C LYS A 679 -18.56 -40.65 7.58
N ALA A 680 -18.83 -41.90 7.92
CA ALA A 680 -19.14 -42.95 6.96
C ALA A 680 -20.42 -42.65 6.16
N MET A 681 -21.49 -42.24 6.82
CA MET A 681 -22.75 -41.81 6.16
C MET A 681 -22.52 -40.66 5.18
N SER A 682 -21.69 -39.66 5.54
CA SER A 682 -21.35 -38.57 4.63
C SER A 682 -20.62 -39.06 3.38
N LEU A 683 -19.67 -39.99 3.53
CA LEU A 683 -18.95 -40.59 2.40
C LEU A 683 -19.90 -41.41 1.51
N LEU A 684 -20.80 -42.19 2.11
CA LEU A 684 -21.82 -42.95 1.38
C LEU A 684 -22.79 -42.05 0.62
N HIS A 685 -23.18 -40.89 1.19
CA HIS A 685 -23.99 -39.90 0.47
C HIS A 685 -23.27 -39.31 -0.75
N THR A 686 -21.97 -39.00 -0.61
CA THR A 686 -21.14 -38.52 -1.73
C THR A 686 -20.95 -39.60 -2.79
N LEU A 687 -20.70 -40.85 -2.37
CA LEU A 687 -20.61 -42.01 -3.25
C LEU A 687 -21.91 -42.19 -4.04
N ARG A 688 -23.06 -42.16 -3.37
CA ARG A 688 -24.39 -42.25 -4.00
C ARG A 688 -24.60 -41.16 -5.05
N SER A 689 -24.21 -39.92 -4.76
CA SER A 689 -24.30 -38.82 -5.72
C SER A 689 -23.38 -39.02 -6.93
N SER A 690 -22.16 -39.53 -6.73
CA SER A 690 -21.23 -39.86 -7.82
C SER A 690 -21.82 -40.97 -8.71
N MET A 691 -22.30 -42.06 -8.11
CA MET A 691 -22.88 -43.19 -8.83
C MET A 691 -24.09 -42.76 -9.68
N LYS A 692 -24.99 -41.91 -9.14
CA LYS A 692 -26.11 -41.33 -9.91
C LYS A 692 -25.64 -40.50 -11.11
N ASN A 693 -24.57 -39.72 -10.94
CA ASN A 693 -24.01 -38.93 -12.03
C ASN A 693 -23.32 -39.83 -13.09
N SER A 694 -22.59 -40.86 -12.66
CA SER A 694 -21.97 -41.86 -13.52
C SER A 694 -23.03 -42.64 -14.32
N GLU A 695 -24.15 -43.05 -13.70
CA GLU A 695 -25.29 -43.65 -14.40
C GLU A 695 -25.93 -42.70 -15.42
N TYR A 696 -26.10 -41.42 -15.04
CA TYR A 696 -26.60 -40.40 -15.94
C TYR A 696 -25.71 -40.19 -17.16
N VAL A 697 -24.40 -40.09 -16.97
CA VAL A 697 -23.41 -39.96 -18.06
C VAL A 697 -23.40 -41.24 -18.91
N ARG A 698 -23.46 -42.42 -18.30
CA ARG A 698 -23.53 -43.73 -18.97
C ARG A 698 -24.79 -43.85 -19.83
N SER A 699 -25.93 -43.30 -19.39
CA SER A 699 -27.18 -43.29 -20.16
C SER A 699 -27.14 -42.39 -21.40
N ARG A 700 -26.18 -41.47 -21.47
CA ARG A 700 -25.96 -40.56 -22.61
C ARG A 700 -24.89 -41.04 -23.59
N LEU A 701 -24.17 -42.12 -23.28
CA LEU A 701 -23.28 -42.77 -24.24
C LEU A 701 -24.12 -43.49 -25.29
N PRO A 702 -23.89 -43.25 -26.59
CA PRO A 702 -24.62 -43.94 -27.64
C PRO A 702 -24.37 -45.45 -27.54
N SER A 703 -25.46 -46.23 -27.37
CA SER A 703 -25.39 -47.68 -27.45
C SER A 703 -24.85 -48.09 -28.81
N ALA A 704 -23.73 -48.80 -28.83
CA ALA A 704 -23.15 -49.36 -30.05
C ALA A 704 -24.07 -50.46 -30.61
N SER A 705 -25.17 -50.07 -31.25
CA SER A 705 -26.00 -50.95 -32.08
C SER A 705 -25.84 -50.57 -33.54
N SER A 706 -25.41 -51.57 -34.30
CA SER A 706 -25.17 -51.60 -35.74
C SER A 706 -26.28 -50.94 -36.57
N ASP A 707 -25.96 -49.86 -37.29
CA ASP A 707 -26.40 -49.71 -38.67
C ASP A 707 -25.50 -48.72 -39.42
N GLN A 708 -24.89 -49.23 -40.50
CA GLN A 708 -24.00 -48.51 -41.39
C GLN A 708 -24.83 -47.71 -42.41
N SER A 709 -24.84 -46.38 -42.31
CA SER A 709 -24.80 -45.47 -43.48
C SER A 709 -24.95 -44.01 -43.08
N THR A 710 -23.85 -43.30 -42.82
CA THR A 710 -23.61 -41.89 -43.22
C THR A 710 -22.21 -41.44 -42.77
N MET A 711 -21.23 -41.55 -43.66
CA MET A 711 -19.86 -41.06 -43.45
C MET A 711 -19.82 -39.55 -43.70
N THR A 712 -19.86 -38.74 -42.64
CA THR A 712 -19.18 -37.41 -42.55
C THR A 712 -19.25 -36.72 -41.18
N SER A 713 -19.88 -37.30 -40.13
CA SER A 713 -19.90 -36.73 -38.77
C SER A 713 -19.22 -37.56 -37.66
N GLU A 714 -18.51 -38.65 -37.99
CA GLU A 714 -18.01 -39.61 -36.98
C GLU A 714 -16.78 -39.18 -36.16
N LEU A 715 -15.99 -38.20 -36.60
CA LEU A 715 -14.77 -37.77 -35.87
C LEU A 715 -15.08 -36.91 -34.63
N GLY A 716 -16.15 -36.11 -34.67
CA GLY A 716 -16.61 -35.32 -33.50
C GLY A 716 -17.27 -36.20 -32.43
N LEU A 717 -18.15 -37.12 -32.85
CA LEU A 717 -18.85 -38.04 -31.95
C LEU A 717 -17.92 -39.06 -31.28
N ARG A 718 -16.85 -39.51 -31.97
CA ARG A 718 -15.83 -40.38 -31.35
C ARG A 718 -14.98 -39.65 -30.32
N ASN A 719 -14.61 -38.39 -30.55
CA ASN A 719 -13.87 -37.60 -29.57
C ASN A 719 -14.72 -37.29 -28.33
N ASP A 720 -16.01 -36.98 -28.51
CA ASP A 720 -16.94 -36.77 -27.39
C ASP A 720 -17.18 -38.08 -26.61
N ALA A 721 -17.31 -39.22 -27.28
CA ALA A 721 -17.45 -40.52 -26.64
C ALA A 721 -16.19 -40.93 -25.85
N VAL A 722 -14.99 -40.69 -26.39
CA VAL A 722 -13.71 -40.91 -25.68
C VAL A 722 -13.61 -39.99 -24.46
N THR A 723 -13.96 -38.71 -24.60
CA THR A 723 -13.93 -37.75 -23.48
C THR A 723 -14.94 -38.09 -22.38
N LEU A 724 -16.11 -38.63 -22.74
CA LEU A 724 -17.11 -39.11 -21.77
C LEU A 724 -16.70 -40.42 -21.10
N GLN A 725 -16.00 -41.30 -21.84
CA GLN A 725 -15.45 -42.54 -21.30
C GLN A 725 -14.31 -42.26 -20.29
N ASP A 726 -13.38 -41.35 -20.62
CA ASP A 726 -12.31 -40.92 -19.70
C ASP A 726 -12.89 -40.31 -18.41
N LYS A 727 -14.00 -39.56 -18.51
CA LYS A 727 -14.73 -39.03 -17.34
C LYS A 727 -15.37 -40.12 -16.50
N LEU A 728 -15.91 -41.18 -17.12
CA LEU A 728 -16.47 -42.33 -16.39
C LEU A 728 -15.38 -43.15 -15.69
N ASP A 729 -14.23 -43.31 -16.32
CA ASP A 729 -13.10 -44.05 -15.73
C ASP A 729 -12.56 -43.30 -14.51
N SER A 730 -12.38 -41.97 -14.61
CA SER A 730 -12.00 -41.12 -13.47
C SER A 730 -13.05 -41.09 -12.36
N ALA A 731 -14.35 -41.06 -12.71
CA ALA A 731 -15.42 -41.16 -11.73
C ALA A 731 -15.41 -42.51 -11.00
N GLY A 732 -15.17 -43.61 -11.71
CA GLY A 732 -15.06 -44.95 -11.13
C GLY A 732 -13.87 -45.11 -10.17
N GLU A 733 -12.74 -44.48 -10.45
CA GLU A 733 -11.60 -44.43 -9.53
C GLU A 733 -11.95 -43.67 -8.23
N ASN A 734 -12.64 -42.53 -8.35
CA ASN A 734 -13.10 -41.74 -7.20
C ASN A 734 -14.16 -42.48 -6.37
N GLU A 735 -15.11 -43.15 -7.03
CA GLU A 735 -16.13 -43.99 -6.36
C GLU A 735 -15.49 -45.10 -5.52
N ARG A 736 -14.48 -45.79 -6.06
CA ARG A 736 -13.71 -46.79 -5.30
C ARG A 736 -12.98 -46.19 -4.11
N ALA A 737 -12.40 -45.01 -4.26
CA ALA A 737 -11.70 -44.33 -3.15
C ALA A 737 -12.68 -43.93 -2.02
N LEU A 738 -13.86 -43.41 -2.38
CA LEU A 738 -14.92 -43.06 -1.43
C LEU A 738 -15.46 -44.30 -0.71
N LEU A 739 -15.70 -45.39 -1.44
CA LEU A 739 -16.16 -46.67 -0.89
C LEU A 739 -15.15 -47.24 0.11
N ASN A 740 -13.87 -47.33 -0.26
CA ASN A 740 -12.82 -47.84 0.62
C ASN A 740 -12.70 -47.02 1.91
N SER A 741 -12.83 -45.70 1.80
CA SER A 741 -12.81 -44.79 2.96
C SER A 741 -14.02 -44.97 3.87
N ALA A 742 -15.21 -45.20 3.30
CA ALA A 742 -16.42 -45.48 4.06
C ALA A 742 -16.34 -46.84 4.77
N LEU A 743 -15.90 -47.90 4.07
CA LEU A 743 -15.73 -49.24 4.63
C LEU A 743 -14.71 -49.27 5.78
N ALA A 744 -13.60 -48.53 5.65
CA ALA A 744 -12.60 -48.42 6.71
C ALA A 744 -13.15 -47.77 7.99
N LEU A 745 -14.15 -46.89 7.88
CA LEU A 745 -14.79 -46.23 9.02
C LEU A 745 -15.91 -47.08 9.65
N LEU A 746 -16.58 -47.91 8.85
CA LEU A 746 -17.70 -48.76 9.29
C LEU A 746 -17.26 -50.04 10.00
N ASP A 747 -16.01 -50.48 9.82
CA ASP A 747 -15.40 -51.64 10.52
C ASP A 747 -16.27 -52.92 10.49
N GLY A 748 -17.02 -53.13 9.40
CA GLY A 748 -17.93 -54.27 9.22
C GLY A 748 -19.29 -54.17 9.93
N GLU A 749 -19.64 -53.02 10.54
CA GLU A 749 -20.95 -52.81 11.18
C GLU A 749 -22.14 -52.79 10.20
N VAL A 750 -21.88 -52.55 8.90
CA VAL A 750 -22.89 -52.44 7.85
C VAL A 750 -22.49 -53.34 6.67
N PRO A 751 -23.39 -54.19 6.15
CA PRO A 751 -23.08 -55.09 5.05
C PRO A 751 -23.05 -54.32 3.72
N LEU A 752 -21.87 -53.80 3.35
CA LEU A 752 -21.55 -53.28 2.02
C LEU A 752 -20.47 -54.17 1.38
N GLY A 753 -20.71 -54.67 0.17
CA GLY A 753 -19.73 -55.47 -0.58
C GLY A 753 -18.61 -54.63 -1.22
N ASP A 754 -17.65 -55.28 -1.86
CA ASP A 754 -16.51 -54.65 -2.54
C ASP A 754 -16.90 -53.87 -3.83
N ASP A 755 -18.10 -54.14 -4.37
CA ASP A 755 -18.68 -53.46 -5.54
C ASP A 755 -20.21 -53.32 -5.37
N PRO A 756 -20.68 -52.40 -4.51
CA PRO A 756 -22.07 -52.27 -4.14
C PRO A 756 -22.90 -51.59 -5.25
N ALA A 757 -24.13 -52.05 -5.46
CA ALA A 757 -25.09 -51.33 -6.29
C ALA A 757 -25.58 -50.05 -5.57
N LEU A 758 -26.18 -49.13 -6.33
CA LEU A 758 -26.73 -47.89 -5.77
C LEU A 758 -27.74 -48.18 -4.64
N ASP A 759 -28.57 -49.21 -4.80
CA ASP A 759 -29.54 -49.67 -3.81
C ASP A 759 -28.87 -50.16 -2.51
N ASP A 760 -27.70 -50.81 -2.61
CA ASP A 760 -26.95 -51.28 -1.44
C ASP A 760 -26.38 -50.09 -0.64
N VAL A 761 -25.92 -49.05 -1.33
CA VAL A 761 -25.45 -47.79 -0.72
C VAL A 761 -26.61 -47.04 -0.06
N GLU A 762 -27.79 -47.00 -0.69
CA GLU A 762 -28.99 -46.37 -0.12
C GLU A 762 -29.48 -47.12 1.13
N ALA A 763 -29.51 -48.45 1.10
CA ALA A 763 -29.86 -49.28 2.26
C ALA A 763 -28.87 -49.09 3.44
N ALA A 764 -27.58 -48.95 3.15
CA ALA A 764 -26.57 -48.66 4.17
C ALA A 764 -26.76 -47.28 4.82
N ILE A 765 -27.12 -46.26 4.03
CA ILE A 765 -27.45 -44.92 4.53
C ILE A 765 -28.69 -44.98 5.43
N GLU A 766 -29.73 -45.70 5.01
CA GLU A 766 -30.99 -45.86 5.76
C GLU A 766 -30.74 -46.56 7.10
N LEU A 767 -29.96 -47.66 7.11
CA LEU A 767 -29.61 -48.39 8.33
C LEU A 767 -28.83 -47.55 9.35
N LEU A 768 -27.96 -46.66 8.87
CA LEU A 768 -27.21 -45.73 9.72
C LEU A 768 -28.08 -44.55 10.19
N SER A 769 -29.09 -44.16 9.41
CA SER A 769 -30.02 -43.06 9.71
C SER A 769 -31.09 -43.47 10.73
N ASP A 770 -31.60 -44.70 10.64
CA ASP A 770 -32.63 -45.26 11.53
C ASP A 770 -32.19 -45.36 13.01
N ARG A 771 -30.90 -45.16 13.30
CA ARG A 771 -30.37 -45.14 14.66
C ARG A 771 -30.63 -43.84 15.41
N SER A 772 -31.07 -42.75 14.74
CA SER A 772 -31.38 -41.48 15.40
C SER A 772 -32.12 -40.50 14.47
N ASP A 773 -33.25 -39.94 14.93
CA ASP A 773 -34.00 -38.88 14.23
C ASP A 773 -33.16 -37.60 13.98
N ALA A 774 -32.04 -37.43 14.69
CA ALA A 774 -31.12 -36.30 14.53
C ALA A 774 -30.08 -36.48 13.42
N ALA A 775 -29.95 -37.67 12.82
CA ALA A 775 -28.92 -37.99 11.83
C ALA A 775 -28.94 -37.05 10.60
N PRO A 776 -30.09 -36.73 9.98
CA PRO A 776 -30.12 -35.86 8.79
C PRO A 776 -29.63 -34.43 9.09
N HIS A 777 -29.97 -33.91 10.28
CA HIS A 777 -29.54 -32.58 10.71
C HIS A 777 -28.03 -32.53 10.97
N LEU A 778 -27.48 -33.53 11.69
CA LEU A 778 -26.05 -33.63 11.98
C LEU A 778 -25.22 -33.86 10.72
N LEU A 779 -25.73 -34.60 9.74
CA LEU A 779 -25.10 -34.76 8.43
C LEU A 779 -25.05 -33.46 7.65
N ARG A 780 -26.14 -32.67 7.67
CA ARG A 780 -26.16 -31.33 7.08
C ARG A 780 -25.13 -30.42 7.73
N MET A 781 -25.02 -30.45 9.07
CA MET A 781 -24.01 -29.70 9.81
C MET A 781 -22.58 -30.14 9.46
N LEU A 782 -22.31 -31.44 9.40
CA LEU A 782 -21.00 -31.98 9.04
C LEU A 782 -20.60 -31.59 7.60
N LYS A 783 -21.54 -31.63 6.66
CA LYS A 783 -21.30 -31.20 5.28
C LYS A 783 -20.99 -29.70 5.19
N LEU A 784 -21.80 -28.86 5.84
CA LEU A 784 -21.57 -27.42 5.93
C LEU A 784 -20.22 -27.10 6.59
N GLN A 785 -19.86 -27.86 7.63
CA GLN A 785 -18.57 -27.73 8.30
C GLN A 785 -17.42 -28.07 7.35
N SER A 786 -17.48 -29.17 6.61
CA SER A 786 -16.45 -29.55 5.63
C SER A 786 -16.29 -28.52 4.52
N GLU A 787 -17.40 -28.03 3.96
CA GLU A 787 -17.40 -26.97 2.94
C GLU A 787 -16.81 -25.66 3.47
N TRP A 788 -17.13 -25.29 4.73
CA TRP A 788 -16.56 -24.11 5.37
C TRP A 788 -15.05 -24.29 5.60
N LEU A 789 -14.61 -25.46 6.04
CA LEU A 789 -13.20 -25.76 6.29
C LEU A 789 -12.33 -25.81 5.02
N GLU A 790 -12.87 -26.30 3.90
CA GLU A 790 -12.20 -26.23 2.60
C GLU A 790 -12.05 -24.78 2.11
N ARG A 791 -13.05 -23.94 2.37
CA ARG A 791 -12.95 -22.50 2.10
C ARG A 791 -11.92 -21.82 3.00
N VAL A 792 -11.72 -22.31 4.22
CA VAL A 792 -10.69 -21.76 5.13
C VAL A 792 -9.27 -21.93 4.60
N GLU A 793 -8.99 -23.01 3.88
CA GLU A 793 -7.68 -23.25 3.29
C GLU A 793 -7.45 -22.48 1.98
N SER A 794 -8.50 -21.98 1.33
CA SER A 794 -8.43 -21.42 -0.02
C SER A 794 -8.80 -19.93 -0.14
N ASP A 795 -9.47 -19.32 0.84
CA ASP A 795 -10.01 -17.97 0.74
C ASP A 795 -9.19 -16.89 1.47
N SER A 796 -8.71 -15.91 0.72
CA SER A 796 -8.04 -14.70 1.23
C SER A 796 -8.94 -13.78 2.07
N SER A 797 -10.27 -13.91 1.97
CA SER A 797 -11.24 -13.13 2.75
C SER A 797 -11.16 -13.42 4.26
N LEU A 798 -10.77 -14.64 4.63
CA LEU A 798 -10.62 -15.06 6.03
C LEU A 798 -9.42 -14.43 6.71
N ALA A 799 -8.38 -14.11 5.94
CA ALA A 799 -7.26 -13.34 6.46
C ALA A 799 -7.71 -11.93 6.88
N ALA A 800 -8.72 -11.35 6.21
CA ALA A 800 -9.31 -10.08 6.63
C ALA A 800 -10.04 -10.22 7.97
N GLU A 801 -10.85 -11.28 8.14
CA GLU A 801 -11.57 -11.54 9.40
C GLU A 801 -10.62 -11.86 10.56
N TYR A 802 -9.59 -12.67 10.33
CA TYR A 802 -8.57 -12.95 11.33
C TYR A 802 -7.82 -11.68 11.76
N LEU A 803 -7.43 -10.82 10.80
CA LEU A 803 -6.78 -9.54 11.11
C LEU A 803 -7.67 -8.59 11.92
N LYS A 804 -9.00 -8.69 11.81
CA LYS A 804 -9.91 -7.93 12.68
C LYS A 804 -9.78 -8.34 14.15
N THR A 805 -9.52 -9.62 14.42
CA THR A 805 -9.31 -10.14 15.79
C THR A 805 -7.91 -9.87 16.35
N THR A 806 -7.01 -9.32 15.53
CA THR A 806 -5.62 -9.05 15.91
C THR A 806 -5.45 -7.66 16.51
N SER A 807 -4.80 -7.59 17.68
CA SER A 807 -4.52 -6.35 18.40
C SER A 807 -3.20 -5.70 17.95
N VAL A 808 -2.16 -6.49 17.67
CA VAL A 808 -0.83 -5.97 17.29
C VAL A 808 -0.41 -6.52 15.93
N ILE A 809 -0.10 -5.61 15.01
CA ILE A 809 0.40 -5.92 13.68
C ILE A 809 1.80 -5.33 13.55
N ALA A 810 2.73 -6.09 12.99
CA ALA A 810 4.11 -5.65 12.90
C ALA A 810 4.74 -5.93 11.54
N GLY A 811 5.50 -4.96 11.02
CA GLY A 811 6.06 -4.99 9.67
C GLY A 811 7.20 -4.00 9.50
N THR A 812 7.83 -3.96 8.32
CA THR A 812 8.74 -2.84 8.01
C THR A 812 7.94 -1.60 7.59
N CYS A 813 8.51 -0.40 7.71
CA CYS A 813 7.83 0.88 7.40
C CYS A 813 7.15 0.88 6.02
N ILE A 814 7.77 0.25 5.02
CA ILE A 814 7.20 0.11 3.68
C ILE A 814 6.50 -1.24 3.50
N GLY A 815 7.08 -2.31 4.04
CA GLY A 815 6.69 -3.69 3.74
C GLY A 815 5.32 -4.09 4.25
N PHE A 816 4.81 -3.44 5.31
CA PHE A 816 3.50 -3.79 5.89
C PHE A 816 2.34 -3.63 4.89
N LEU A 817 2.43 -2.67 3.96
CA LEU A 817 1.46 -2.47 2.86
C LEU A 817 1.58 -3.50 1.72
N GLY A 818 2.52 -4.43 1.83
CA GLY A 818 2.66 -5.57 0.93
C GLY A 818 1.46 -6.49 0.96
N ASN A 819 0.75 -6.54 2.09
CA ASN A 819 -0.51 -7.26 2.21
C ASN A 819 -1.70 -6.30 1.96
N PRO A 820 -2.51 -6.50 0.91
CA PRO A 820 -3.66 -5.64 0.60
C PRO A 820 -4.67 -5.53 1.73
N LEU A 821 -4.81 -6.57 2.55
CA LEU A 821 -5.77 -6.63 3.65
C LEU A 821 -5.49 -5.60 4.75
N VAL A 822 -4.22 -5.22 4.90
CA VAL A 822 -3.77 -4.25 5.91
C VAL A 822 -4.10 -2.82 5.49
N ARG A 823 -4.31 -2.56 4.19
CA ARG A 823 -4.56 -1.21 3.67
C ARG A 823 -5.85 -0.58 4.20
N ASN A 824 -6.82 -1.43 4.53
CA ASN A 824 -8.15 -1.02 4.99
C ASN A 824 -8.32 -1.18 6.51
N LEU A 825 -7.27 -1.58 7.24
CA LEU A 825 -7.32 -1.69 8.69
C LEU A 825 -7.19 -0.30 9.32
N GLU A 826 -8.12 0.04 10.20
CA GLU A 826 -7.98 1.20 11.07
C GLU A 826 -6.90 0.91 12.12
N ILE A 827 -5.89 1.78 12.18
CA ILE A 827 -4.79 1.70 13.13
C ILE A 827 -4.99 2.81 14.16
N GLY A 828 -5.11 2.42 15.42
CA GLY A 828 -5.23 3.38 16.53
C GLY A 828 -3.88 4.03 16.80
N VAL A 829 -2.85 3.22 17.00
CA VAL A 829 -1.51 3.67 17.39
C VAL A 829 -0.46 3.10 16.47
N CYS A 830 0.41 3.94 15.93
CA CYS A 830 1.62 3.52 15.23
C CYS A 830 2.85 3.73 16.11
N ILE A 831 3.69 2.71 16.25
CA ILE A 831 4.99 2.79 16.91
C ILE A 831 6.06 2.58 15.84
N VAL A 832 6.90 3.59 15.62
CA VAL A 832 8.04 3.49 14.71
C VAL A 832 9.31 3.32 15.54
N ASP A 833 9.86 2.11 15.59
CA ASP A 833 11.15 1.82 16.22
C ASP A 833 12.31 2.06 15.25
N GLU A 834 13.47 2.44 15.79
CA GLU A 834 14.63 2.93 15.04
C GLU A 834 14.28 4.07 14.06
N ALA A 835 13.37 4.96 14.45
CA ALA A 835 12.85 6.04 13.60
C ALA A 835 13.93 7.01 13.10
N SER A 836 15.07 7.12 13.80
CA SER A 836 16.22 7.94 13.35
C SER A 836 16.94 7.37 12.13
N LYS A 837 16.69 6.10 11.77
CA LYS A 837 17.28 5.44 10.60
C LYS A 837 16.39 5.50 9.36
N ALA A 838 15.07 5.64 9.56
CA ALA A 838 14.11 5.78 8.46
C ALA A 838 14.16 7.18 7.86
N THR A 839 14.09 7.28 6.54
CA THR A 839 13.96 8.60 5.88
C THR A 839 12.61 9.22 6.24
N SER A 840 12.48 10.54 6.09
CA SER A 840 11.23 11.24 6.39
C SER A 840 10.03 10.63 5.66
N THR A 841 10.19 10.34 4.38
CA THR A 841 9.19 9.72 3.51
C THR A 841 8.88 8.27 3.86
N GLU A 842 9.86 7.48 4.33
CA GLU A 842 9.64 6.10 4.79
C GLU A 842 8.84 6.05 6.10
N ALA A 843 9.22 6.87 7.09
CA ALA A 843 8.54 6.96 8.36
C ALA A 843 7.12 7.52 8.22
N LEU A 844 6.87 8.37 7.21
CA LEU A 844 5.55 8.92 6.92
C LEU A 844 4.53 7.85 6.54
N VAL A 845 4.92 6.82 5.78
CA VAL A 845 4.03 5.75 5.28
C VAL A 845 3.15 5.12 6.38
N PRO A 846 3.71 4.65 7.50
CA PRO A 846 2.91 4.14 8.61
C PRO A 846 2.27 5.24 9.46
N VAL A 847 2.89 6.42 9.59
CA VAL A 847 2.38 7.53 10.42
C VAL A 847 1.07 8.09 9.88
N VAL A 848 0.93 8.30 8.56
CA VAL A 848 -0.32 8.81 7.95
C VAL A 848 -1.51 7.85 8.08
N ARG A 849 -1.27 6.60 8.52
CA ARG A 849 -2.28 5.55 8.63
C ARG A 849 -2.81 5.36 10.05
N ALA A 850 -2.24 6.04 11.05
CA ALA A 850 -2.64 5.90 12.44
C ALA A 850 -3.29 7.17 13.01
N LYS A 851 -4.15 7.00 14.02
CA LYS A 851 -4.79 8.11 14.72
C LYS A 851 -3.86 8.85 15.68
N ARG A 852 -2.80 8.18 16.17
CA ARG A 852 -1.69 8.74 16.96
C ARG A 852 -0.41 7.93 16.73
N PHE A 853 0.76 8.51 17.01
CA PHE A 853 2.03 7.83 16.77
C PHE A 853 3.08 8.04 17.87
N VAL A 854 3.95 7.05 18.05
CA VAL A 854 5.12 7.10 18.94
C VAL A 854 6.35 6.83 18.09
N LEU A 855 7.29 7.77 18.04
CA LEU A 855 8.58 7.53 17.37
C LEU A 855 9.65 7.22 18.42
N VAL A 856 10.35 6.12 18.23
CA VAL A 856 11.42 5.67 19.11
C VAL A 856 12.72 5.66 18.31
N GLY A 857 13.74 6.38 18.78
CA GLY A 857 14.95 6.57 18.01
C GLY A 857 16.10 7.16 18.81
N ASP A 858 17.21 7.38 18.11
CA ASP A 858 18.43 7.93 18.68
C ASP A 858 19.21 8.71 17.61
N LEU A 859 19.32 10.04 17.79
CA LEU A 859 20.02 10.93 16.86
C LEU A 859 21.54 10.79 16.90
N ASN A 860 22.08 10.11 17.91
CA ASN A 860 23.51 9.87 18.06
C ASN A 860 23.92 8.51 17.46
N GLN A 861 22.97 7.73 16.95
CA GLN A 861 23.20 6.53 16.14
C GLN A 861 23.01 6.81 14.64
N LEU A 862 23.04 5.78 13.80
CA LEU A 862 23.08 5.94 12.34
C LEU A 862 21.86 6.72 11.81
N PRO A 863 22.09 7.77 11.01
CA PRO A 863 21.02 8.46 10.29
C PRO A 863 20.56 7.61 9.09
N PRO A 864 19.52 8.05 8.35
CA PRO A 864 19.15 7.39 7.10
C PRO A 864 20.32 7.45 6.10
N SER A 865 20.57 6.33 5.43
CA SER A 865 21.64 6.23 4.43
C SER A 865 21.06 6.45 3.04
N ASP A 866 21.38 7.59 2.42
CA ASP A 866 21.10 7.88 1.01
C ASP A 866 22.38 8.42 0.34
N GLU A 867 23.47 7.66 0.50
CA GLU A 867 24.81 8.08 0.10
C GLU A 867 24.94 8.26 -1.42
N GLU A 868 24.22 7.46 -2.20
CA GLU A 868 24.23 7.55 -3.66
C GLU A 868 23.62 8.88 -4.13
N LEU A 869 22.48 9.29 -3.55
CA LEU A 869 21.87 10.58 -3.85
C LEU A 869 22.73 11.74 -3.35
N LEU A 870 23.31 11.61 -2.15
CA LEU A 870 24.21 12.62 -1.58
C LEU A 870 25.51 12.81 -2.38
N GLN A 871 25.94 11.79 -3.13
CA GLN A 871 27.12 11.85 -4.00
C GLN A 871 26.78 12.39 -5.40
N ASN A 872 25.50 12.45 -5.79
CA ASN A 872 25.05 12.89 -7.09
C ASN A 872 24.60 14.36 -7.06
N GLN A 873 25.57 15.27 -7.21
CA GLN A 873 25.30 16.72 -7.15
C GLN A 873 24.37 17.20 -8.27
N ASP A 874 24.43 16.59 -9.46
CA ASP A 874 23.59 16.96 -10.59
C ASP A 874 22.10 16.74 -10.29
N LEU A 875 21.75 15.62 -9.65
CA LEU A 875 20.37 15.34 -9.23
C LEU A 875 19.90 16.27 -8.10
N LEU A 876 20.78 16.60 -7.14
CA LEU A 876 20.45 17.56 -6.08
C LEU A 876 20.13 18.94 -6.67
N ASP A 877 20.96 19.41 -7.60
CA ASP A 877 20.79 20.71 -8.25
C ASP A 877 19.54 20.71 -9.15
N GLN A 878 19.32 19.65 -9.94
CA GLN A 878 18.14 19.47 -10.81
C GLN A 878 16.83 19.59 -10.03
N TYR A 879 16.76 19.00 -8.83
CA TYR A 879 15.56 18.97 -8.01
C TYR A 879 15.51 20.07 -6.93
N SER A 880 16.48 21.00 -6.94
CA SER A 880 16.60 22.06 -5.93
C SER A 880 16.63 21.53 -4.50
N LEU A 881 17.37 20.43 -4.28
CA LEU A 881 17.53 19.77 -2.99
C LEU A 881 18.87 20.11 -2.36
N THR A 882 18.86 20.37 -1.05
CA THR A 882 20.10 20.50 -0.27
C THR A 882 20.51 19.15 0.31
N GLN A 883 21.78 19.03 0.73
CA GLN A 883 22.21 17.83 1.47
C GLN A 883 21.47 17.65 2.80
N GLU A 884 20.96 18.73 3.39
CA GLU A 884 20.19 18.69 4.64
C GLU A 884 18.81 18.08 4.39
N ASP A 885 18.15 18.40 3.28
CA ASP A 885 16.85 17.82 2.89
C ASP A 885 16.90 16.29 2.75
N VAL A 886 18.04 15.76 2.30
CA VAL A 886 18.27 14.30 2.17
C VAL A 886 18.59 13.65 3.52
N LYS A 887 19.32 14.36 4.41
CA LYS A 887 19.78 13.83 5.70
C LYS A 887 18.76 13.98 6.83
N GLU A 888 17.89 14.99 6.78
CA GLU A 888 16.88 15.25 7.82
C GLU A 888 15.86 14.10 7.85
N SER A 889 15.83 13.36 8.96
CA SER A 889 14.78 12.36 9.22
C SER A 889 13.57 13.02 9.89
N LEU A 890 12.39 12.40 9.74
CA LEU A 890 11.18 12.85 10.44
C LEU A 890 11.37 12.85 11.96
N PHE A 891 12.15 11.90 12.47
CA PHE A 891 12.51 11.84 13.89
C PHE A 891 13.36 13.04 14.31
N GLN A 892 14.39 13.42 13.53
CA GLN A 892 15.21 14.60 13.82
C GLN A 892 14.39 15.88 13.82
N ARG A 893 13.60 16.10 12.76
CA ARG A 893 12.73 17.26 12.62
C ARG A 893 11.82 17.45 13.83
N LEU A 894 11.21 16.37 14.31
CA LEU A 894 10.31 16.39 15.46
C LEU A 894 11.06 16.53 16.79
N VAL A 895 12.21 15.90 16.98
CA VAL A 895 13.04 16.08 18.19
C VAL A 895 13.45 17.54 18.37
N GLU A 896 13.80 18.23 17.29
CA GLU A 896 14.29 19.61 17.34
C GLU A 896 13.19 20.65 17.58
N ARG A 897 11.92 20.33 17.27
CA ARG A 897 10.83 21.32 17.19
C ARG A 897 9.61 21.02 18.07
N LEU A 898 9.43 19.78 18.52
CA LEU A 898 8.31 19.45 19.42
C LEU A 898 8.49 20.05 20.82
N PRO A 899 7.41 20.40 21.53
CA PRO A 899 7.46 20.77 22.93
C PRO A 899 8.11 19.68 23.80
N GLU A 900 8.85 20.08 24.85
CA GLU A 900 9.51 19.14 25.77
C GLU A 900 8.54 18.14 26.43
N ALA A 901 7.28 18.54 26.65
CA ALA A 901 6.25 17.68 27.22
C ALA A 901 5.96 16.42 26.39
N ASN A 902 6.24 16.45 25.09
CA ASN A 902 6.04 15.32 24.17
C ASN A 902 7.33 14.50 23.96
N GLN A 903 8.44 14.89 24.60
CA GLN A 903 9.74 14.26 24.42
C GLN A 903 10.23 13.59 25.71
N PHE A 904 10.56 12.31 25.63
CA PHE A 904 11.10 11.55 26.76
C PHE A 904 12.46 10.97 26.40
N ALA A 905 13.38 10.95 27.35
CA ALA A 905 14.71 10.38 27.18
C ALA A 905 14.96 9.25 28.19
N LEU A 906 15.45 8.11 27.70
CA LEU A 906 15.91 7.02 28.54
C LEU A 906 17.39 7.22 28.86
N LEU A 907 17.75 7.31 30.14
CA LEU A 907 19.10 7.63 30.58
C LEU A 907 19.81 6.44 31.21
N GLN A 908 19.07 5.44 31.70
CA GLN A 908 19.66 4.26 32.32
C GLN A 908 19.84 3.12 31.31
N GLN A 909 21.10 2.73 31.05
CA GLN A 909 21.47 1.67 30.12
C GLN A 909 21.82 0.37 30.86
N HIS A 910 21.36 -0.78 30.37
CA HIS A 910 21.51 -2.08 31.02
C HIS A 910 22.37 -3.09 30.23
N ARG A 911 22.90 -2.68 29.07
CA ARG A 911 23.69 -3.54 28.19
C ARG A 911 25.15 -3.61 28.64
N MET A 912 25.77 -2.44 28.68
CA MET A 912 27.21 -2.27 28.82
C MET A 912 27.58 -2.24 30.29
N ILE A 913 28.68 -2.90 30.65
CA ILE A 913 29.30 -2.65 31.94
C ILE A 913 29.78 -1.19 32.05
N LYS A 914 29.90 -0.71 33.28
CA LYS A 914 30.25 0.68 33.61
C LYS A 914 31.45 1.24 32.82
N PRO A 915 32.59 0.55 32.68
CA PRO A 915 33.71 1.02 31.83
C PRO A 915 33.34 1.37 30.38
N ILE A 916 32.58 0.50 29.72
CA ILE A 916 32.18 0.67 28.32
C ILE A 916 31.08 1.73 28.24
N GLY A 917 30.10 1.66 29.14
CA GLY A 917 28.99 2.61 29.20
C GLY A 917 29.45 4.04 29.47
N ASP A 918 30.41 4.25 30.40
CA ASP A 918 30.93 5.58 30.74
C ASP A 918 31.76 6.18 29.59
N LEU A 919 32.48 5.33 28.83
CA LEU A 919 33.16 5.73 27.59
C LEU A 919 32.15 6.22 26.55
N VAL A 920 31.11 5.43 26.28
CA VAL A 920 30.05 5.79 25.33
C VAL A 920 29.33 7.06 25.77
N SER A 921 28.99 7.14 27.07
CA SER A 921 28.32 8.27 27.70
C SER A 921 29.12 9.56 27.50
N THR A 922 30.40 9.53 27.85
CA THR A 922 31.28 10.71 27.76
C THR A 922 31.54 11.13 26.32
N CYS A 923 31.81 10.18 25.43
CA CYS A 923 32.19 10.50 24.05
C CYS A 923 31.01 10.90 23.16
N PHE A 924 29.79 10.41 23.42
CA PHE A 924 28.68 10.53 22.48
C PHE A 924 27.35 11.02 23.08
N TYR A 925 27.25 11.14 24.40
CA TYR A 925 26.01 11.52 25.10
C TYR A 925 26.27 12.50 26.26
N SER A 926 27.32 13.32 26.17
CA SER A 926 27.62 14.39 27.14
C SER A 926 27.75 13.92 28.61
N GLY A 927 28.01 12.63 28.86
CA GLY A 927 28.10 12.05 30.19
C GLY A 927 26.74 11.78 30.89
N GLU A 928 25.62 11.87 30.17
CA GLU A 928 24.28 11.76 30.77
C GLU A 928 23.81 10.31 31.01
N LEU A 929 24.38 9.33 30.27
CA LEU A 929 24.00 7.92 30.42
C LEU A 929 24.53 7.32 31.71
N ARG A 930 23.66 6.58 32.40
CA ARG A 930 23.95 5.90 33.66
C ARG A 930 24.10 4.40 33.44
N SER A 931 25.20 3.85 33.93
CA SER A 931 25.59 2.45 33.78
C SER A 931 25.58 1.74 35.14
N PRO A 932 24.44 1.18 35.59
CA PRO A 932 24.34 0.49 36.89
C PRO A 932 25.09 -0.86 36.89
N ASN A 933 25.33 -1.47 35.73
CA ASN A 933 26.01 -2.75 35.66
C ASN A 933 27.52 -2.59 35.90
N VAL A 934 28.00 -3.04 37.05
CA VAL A 934 29.44 -3.05 37.41
C VAL A 934 30.07 -4.43 37.27
N MET A 935 29.28 -5.49 37.09
CA MET A 935 29.76 -6.87 37.08
C MET A 935 30.22 -7.26 35.67
N GLY A 936 31.53 -7.41 35.51
CA GLY A 936 32.14 -7.95 34.29
C GLY A 936 32.13 -9.48 34.23
N LEU A 937 32.71 -10.02 33.15
CA LEU A 937 33.01 -11.45 33.03
C LEU A 937 34.12 -11.84 34.02
N PRO A 938 33.89 -12.77 34.96
CA PRO A 938 34.92 -13.17 35.92
C PRO A 938 36.17 -13.68 35.22
N GLY A 939 37.32 -13.13 35.61
CA GLY A 939 38.63 -13.49 35.09
C GLY A 939 39.01 -12.87 33.72
N TYR A 940 38.08 -12.17 33.06
CA TYR A 940 38.36 -11.46 31.80
C TYR A 940 39.47 -10.40 31.93
N GLU A 941 39.57 -9.76 33.10
CA GLU A 941 40.61 -8.78 33.43
C GLU A 941 42.04 -9.34 33.29
N SER A 942 42.21 -10.67 33.40
CA SER A 942 43.50 -11.34 33.20
C SER A 942 43.96 -11.29 31.74
N LEU A 943 43.03 -11.07 30.80
CA LEU A 943 43.32 -10.97 29.37
C LEU A 943 43.53 -9.52 28.91
N GLY A 944 43.28 -8.53 29.77
CA GLY A 944 43.35 -7.10 29.47
C GLY A 944 42.20 -6.32 30.11
N LYS A 945 42.27 -4.99 30.04
CA LYS A 945 41.18 -4.14 30.54
C LYS A 945 39.89 -4.30 29.72
N PRO A 946 38.71 -4.00 30.31
CA PRO A 946 37.43 -4.16 29.60
C PRO A 946 37.31 -3.32 28.32
N VAL A 947 37.98 -2.17 28.26
CA VAL A 947 38.17 -1.40 27.02
C VAL A 947 39.64 -1.50 26.63
N LEU A 948 39.93 -2.20 25.55
CA LEU A 948 41.29 -2.45 25.05
C LEU A 948 41.46 -1.87 23.65
N TRP A 949 42.57 -1.19 23.39
CA TRP A 949 43.00 -0.81 22.05
C TRP A 949 44.30 -1.53 21.70
N LEU A 950 44.26 -2.37 20.66
CA LEU A 950 45.44 -3.01 20.08
C LEU A 950 46.02 -2.11 18.98
N ASP A 951 47.10 -1.41 19.32
CA ASP A 951 47.68 -0.36 18.48
C ASP A 951 48.67 -0.93 17.46
N THR A 952 48.41 -0.66 16.17
CA THR A 952 49.27 -1.05 15.04
C THR A 952 50.29 0.02 14.65
N SER A 953 50.31 1.19 15.29
CA SER A 953 51.15 2.33 14.91
C SER A 953 52.65 1.98 14.81
N THR A 954 53.13 1.05 15.64
CA THR A 954 54.53 0.62 15.70
C THR A 954 54.94 -0.41 14.62
N GLN A 955 54.01 -0.92 13.81
CA GLN A 955 54.26 -2.01 12.85
C GLN A 955 54.82 -1.56 11.49
N GLY A 956 55.40 -0.36 11.41
CA GLY A 956 56.02 0.16 10.20
C GLY A 956 55.07 0.15 9.00
N ALA A 957 55.51 -0.39 7.85
CA ALA A 957 54.68 -0.46 6.63
C ALA A 957 53.53 -1.49 6.71
N GLN A 958 53.57 -2.45 7.64
CA GLN A 958 52.55 -3.49 7.75
C GLN A 958 51.22 -2.95 8.29
N ARG A 959 51.24 -1.82 9.00
CA ARG A 959 50.03 -1.17 9.51
C ARG A 959 49.16 -0.56 8.41
N LEU A 960 49.76 -0.31 7.24
CA LEU A 960 49.11 0.43 6.16
C LEU A 960 48.01 -0.40 5.49
N GLU A 961 46.92 0.27 5.16
CA GLU A 961 45.87 -0.31 4.33
C GLU A 961 46.36 -0.62 2.91
N SER A 962 45.74 -1.61 2.27
CA SER A 962 45.92 -1.88 0.84
C SER A 962 44.58 -1.73 0.11
N SER A 963 44.61 -1.17 -1.11
CA SER A 963 43.49 -1.19 -2.06
C SER A 963 43.75 -2.17 -3.20
N GLU A 964 42.75 -2.93 -3.62
CA GLU A 964 42.86 -3.75 -4.85
C GLU A 964 42.99 -2.83 -6.08
N ALA A 965 44.02 -3.05 -6.90
CA ALA A 965 44.31 -2.24 -8.08
C ALA A 965 43.09 -2.19 -9.03
N GLY A 966 42.60 -0.98 -9.31
CA GLY A 966 41.44 -0.75 -10.20
C GLY A 966 40.09 -0.62 -9.50
N SER A 967 40.01 -0.80 -8.17
CA SER A 967 38.75 -0.66 -7.43
C SER A 967 38.75 0.56 -6.50
N LYS A 968 37.97 1.60 -6.84
CA LYS A 968 37.73 2.74 -5.94
C LYS A 968 36.92 2.25 -4.73
N GLY A 969 37.36 2.58 -3.51
CA GLY A 969 36.58 2.39 -2.28
C GLY A 969 36.72 1.05 -1.54
N ARG A 970 37.57 0.11 -2.00
CA ARG A 970 37.81 -1.18 -1.31
C ARG A 970 39.10 -1.14 -0.50
N PHE A 971 38.98 -1.13 0.82
CA PHE A 971 40.12 -1.08 1.75
C PHE A 971 40.20 -2.35 2.60
N ILE A 972 41.41 -2.90 2.75
CA ILE A 972 41.70 -4.01 3.66
C ILE A 972 42.95 -3.70 4.48
N ASN A 973 42.97 -4.21 5.71
CA ASN A 973 44.12 -4.16 6.61
C ASN A 973 44.41 -5.56 7.16
N ARG A 974 45.50 -6.17 6.66
CA ARG A 974 45.88 -7.54 7.02
C ARG A 974 46.46 -7.62 8.43
N ALA A 975 47.19 -6.59 8.87
CA ALA A 975 47.75 -6.54 10.22
C ALA A 975 46.64 -6.50 11.28
N GLU A 976 45.61 -5.68 11.06
CA GLU A 976 44.44 -5.67 11.94
C GLU A 976 43.72 -7.03 11.96
N ALA A 977 43.57 -7.69 10.81
CA ALA A 977 42.92 -9.00 10.73
C ALA A 977 43.70 -10.10 11.49
N GLU A 978 45.03 -10.05 11.48
CA GLU A 978 45.88 -10.95 12.28
C GLU A 978 45.71 -10.70 13.78
N LEU A 979 45.70 -9.43 14.21
CA LEU A 979 45.50 -9.07 15.61
C LEU A 979 44.12 -9.48 16.12
N VAL A 980 43.08 -9.34 15.30
CA VAL A 980 41.73 -9.81 15.62
C VAL A 980 41.73 -11.33 15.85
N ALA A 981 42.35 -12.10 14.96
CA ALA A 981 42.45 -13.56 15.12
C ALA A 981 43.22 -13.95 16.39
N HIS A 982 44.38 -13.33 16.64
CA HIS A 982 45.17 -13.57 17.84
C HIS A 982 44.40 -13.25 19.13
N ARG A 983 43.64 -12.13 19.13
CA ARG A 983 42.80 -11.76 20.27
C ARG A 983 41.70 -12.78 20.53
N LEU A 984 41.02 -13.24 19.48
CA LEU A 984 40.00 -14.28 19.59
C LEU A 984 40.58 -15.57 20.14
N GLY A 985 41.76 -15.99 19.66
CA GLY A 985 42.46 -17.17 20.18
C GLY A 985 42.83 -17.03 21.66
N THR A 986 43.23 -15.84 22.09
CA THR A 986 43.52 -15.54 23.51
C THR A 986 42.27 -15.68 24.38
N ILE A 987 41.11 -15.19 23.91
CA ILE A 987 39.84 -15.29 24.63
C ILE A 987 39.37 -16.74 24.69
N ASP A 988 39.40 -17.46 23.57
CA ASP A 988 39.01 -18.88 23.50
C ASP A 988 39.87 -19.74 24.43
N ALA A 989 41.19 -19.53 24.43
CA ALA A 989 42.11 -20.22 25.34
C ALA A 989 41.86 -19.85 26.81
N GLY A 990 41.54 -18.59 27.10
CA GLY A 990 41.18 -18.14 28.44
C GLY A 990 39.93 -18.84 28.99
N ILE A 991 38.94 -19.10 28.13
CA ILE A 991 37.74 -19.86 28.51
C ILE A 991 38.08 -21.35 28.66
N ALA A 992 38.81 -21.93 27.70
CA ALA A 992 39.19 -23.34 27.71
C ALA A 992 40.02 -23.73 28.95
N THR A 993 40.84 -22.81 29.45
CA THR A 993 41.67 -22.99 30.65
C THR A 993 40.94 -22.66 31.96
N GLY A 994 39.69 -22.21 31.89
CA GLY A 994 38.89 -21.82 33.06
C GLY A 994 39.32 -20.50 33.71
N ILE A 995 40.21 -19.73 33.06
CA ILE A 995 40.59 -18.38 33.50
C ILE A 995 39.39 -17.45 33.38
N VAL A 996 38.68 -17.50 32.25
CA VAL A 996 37.46 -16.73 32.01
C VAL A 996 36.26 -17.63 32.21
N GLN A 997 35.35 -17.21 33.10
CA GLN A 997 34.10 -17.93 33.32
C GLN A 997 33.02 -17.44 32.35
N LEU A 998 32.29 -18.38 31.75
CA LEU A 998 31.15 -18.07 30.90
C LEU A 998 29.99 -17.46 31.71
N PRO A 999 29.14 -16.63 31.09
CA PRO A 999 27.91 -16.17 31.71
C PRO A 999 27.02 -17.34 32.17
N PRO A 1000 26.17 -17.14 33.19
CA PRO A 1000 25.21 -18.17 33.61
C PRO A 1000 24.33 -18.60 32.43
N ASN A 1001 24.17 -19.92 32.25
CA ASN A 1001 23.39 -20.55 31.17
C ASN A 1001 23.94 -20.37 29.74
N ALA A 1002 25.19 -19.90 29.58
CA ALA A 1002 25.83 -19.81 28.28
C ALA A 1002 26.76 -21.02 28.03
N GLU A 1003 26.57 -21.72 26.91
CA GLU A 1003 27.48 -22.81 26.47
C GLU A 1003 28.73 -22.27 25.76
N VAL A 1004 28.58 -21.14 25.06
CA VAL A 1004 29.64 -20.44 24.32
C VAL A 1004 29.49 -18.93 24.53
N LEU A 1005 30.59 -18.20 24.35
CA LEU A 1005 30.58 -16.74 24.43
C LEU A 1005 30.21 -16.14 23.07
N ASP A 1006 29.21 -15.25 23.05
CA ASP A 1006 28.81 -14.54 21.83
C ASP A 1006 29.81 -13.40 21.52
N VAL A 1007 30.48 -13.47 20.38
CA VAL A 1007 31.50 -12.50 19.95
C VAL A 1007 31.13 -11.87 18.61
N LEU A 1008 31.24 -10.54 18.55
CA LEU A 1008 30.95 -9.75 17.37
C LEU A 1008 32.22 -9.06 16.87
N VAL A 1009 32.59 -9.33 15.61
CA VAL A 1009 33.71 -8.69 14.92
C VAL A 1009 33.16 -7.70 13.90
N LEU A 1010 33.60 -6.45 14.03
CA LEU A 1010 33.14 -5.30 13.27
C LEU A 1010 34.26 -4.71 12.43
N ALA A 1011 33.92 -4.28 11.22
CA ALA A 1011 34.73 -3.39 10.41
C ALA A 1011 33.83 -2.46 9.60
N SER A 1012 34.36 -1.31 9.18
CA SER A 1012 33.58 -0.33 8.41
C SER A 1012 33.50 -0.65 6.92
N TYR A 1013 34.30 -1.59 6.43
CA TYR A 1013 34.41 -1.91 5.00
C TYR A 1013 34.09 -3.37 4.73
N SER A 1014 33.20 -3.63 3.76
CA SER A 1014 32.83 -4.99 3.36
C SER A 1014 34.02 -5.82 2.87
N SER A 1015 35.01 -5.18 2.23
CA SER A 1015 36.27 -5.82 1.85
C SER A 1015 37.08 -6.28 3.06
N GLN A 1016 37.08 -5.53 4.15
CA GLN A 1016 37.72 -5.93 5.40
C GLN A 1016 36.96 -7.07 6.08
N ILE A 1017 35.63 -7.07 6.03
CA ILE A 1017 34.82 -8.21 6.52
C ILE A 1017 35.17 -9.51 5.79
N GLU A 1018 35.30 -9.45 4.47
CA GLU A 1018 35.72 -10.61 3.67
C GLU A 1018 37.14 -11.07 4.04
N GLN A 1019 38.07 -10.12 4.25
CA GLN A 1019 39.42 -10.43 4.70
C GLN A 1019 39.44 -11.09 6.10
N LEU A 1020 38.63 -10.58 7.04
CA LEU A 1020 38.47 -11.15 8.38
C LEU A 1020 37.88 -12.56 8.32
N ARG A 1021 36.83 -12.78 7.51
CA ARG A 1021 36.24 -14.11 7.28
C ARG A 1021 37.28 -15.09 6.74
N ARG A 1022 38.04 -14.70 5.72
CA ARG A 1022 39.13 -15.53 5.15
C ARG A 1022 40.21 -15.88 6.17
N ARG A 1023 40.60 -14.93 7.02
CA ARG A 1023 41.63 -15.14 8.04
C ARG A 1023 41.14 -16.06 9.16
N LEU A 1024 39.91 -15.86 9.63
CA LEU A 1024 39.33 -16.61 10.74
C LEU A 1024 38.89 -18.02 10.33
N ALA A 1025 38.57 -18.27 9.05
CA ALA A 1025 38.27 -19.60 8.53
C ALA A 1025 39.42 -20.62 8.69
N ARG A 1026 40.65 -20.15 8.96
CA ARG A 1026 41.83 -21.00 9.22
C ARG A 1026 41.93 -21.49 10.66
N GLU A 1027 41.14 -20.92 11.57
CA GLU A 1027 41.14 -21.23 12.98
C GLU A 1027 39.83 -21.92 13.40
N ARG A 1028 39.87 -22.68 14.49
CA ARG A 1028 38.68 -23.29 15.09
C ARG A 1028 38.58 -22.81 16.53
N PHE A 1029 37.47 -22.14 16.84
CA PHE A 1029 37.14 -21.68 18.19
C PHE A 1029 36.06 -22.59 18.73
N SER A 1030 36.29 -23.19 19.90
CA SER A 1030 35.36 -24.17 20.48
C SER A 1030 34.40 -23.52 21.47
N ASN A 1031 34.78 -22.38 22.05
CA ASN A 1031 34.04 -21.71 23.11
C ASN A 1031 33.45 -20.36 22.66
N LEU A 1032 33.62 -19.99 21.38
CA LEU A 1032 33.19 -18.71 20.84
C LEU A 1032 32.19 -18.91 19.70
N LYS A 1033 31.10 -18.15 19.74
CA LYS A 1033 30.19 -17.97 18.61
C LYS A 1033 30.48 -16.63 17.94
N ILE A 1034 31.15 -16.67 16.80
CA ILE A 1034 31.67 -15.46 16.14
C ILE A 1034 30.74 -15.02 15.02
N THR A 1035 30.31 -13.77 15.08
CA THR A 1035 29.57 -13.08 14.02
C THR A 1035 30.43 -11.96 13.45
N ILE A 1036 30.57 -11.88 12.11
CA ILE A 1036 31.44 -10.89 11.43
C ILE A 1036 30.59 -10.07 10.46
N GLU A 1037 30.46 -8.78 10.74
CA GLU A 1037 29.50 -7.88 10.07
C GLU A 1037 30.03 -6.45 9.96
N THR A 1038 29.49 -5.67 9.01
CA THR A 1038 29.78 -4.24 8.92
C THR A 1038 29.07 -3.45 10.02
N VAL A 1039 29.58 -2.27 10.36
CA VAL A 1039 28.97 -1.40 11.38
C VAL A 1039 27.49 -1.10 11.08
N ASP A 1040 27.15 -0.85 9.81
CA ASP A 1040 25.80 -0.51 9.37
C ASP A 1040 24.80 -1.68 9.46
N ALA A 1041 25.29 -2.92 9.39
CA ALA A 1041 24.50 -4.15 9.42
C ALA A 1041 24.18 -4.65 10.86
N VAL A 1042 24.75 -4.01 11.88
CA VAL A 1042 24.75 -4.51 13.27
C VAL A 1042 23.85 -3.70 14.21
N GLN A 1043 23.15 -2.71 13.68
CA GLN A 1043 22.14 -1.99 14.44
C GLN A 1043 21.07 -2.95 14.98
N GLY A 1044 20.64 -2.73 16.23
CA GLY A 1044 19.80 -3.69 16.96
C GLY A 1044 20.48 -4.97 17.50
N LYS A 1045 21.70 -5.32 17.06
CA LYS A 1045 22.47 -6.46 17.60
C LYS A 1045 23.35 -6.05 18.78
N GLU A 1046 23.70 -7.02 19.63
CA GLU A 1046 24.63 -6.91 20.75
C GLU A 1046 25.38 -8.24 20.94
N ALA A 1047 26.53 -8.19 21.63
CA ALA A 1047 27.33 -9.37 21.92
C ALA A 1047 28.03 -9.24 23.27
N ASP A 1048 28.45 -10.36 23.85
CA ASP A 1048 29.19 -10.37 25.11
C ASP A 1048 30.52 -9.63 24.95
N ILE A 1049 31.21 -9.86 23.83
CA ILE A 1049 32.43 -9.17 23.44
C ILE A 1049 32.30 -8.60 22.02
N ALA A 1050 32.77 -7.37 21.81
CA ALA A 1050 32.92 -6.78 20.48
C ALA A 1050 34.38 -6.46 20.14
N LEU A 1051 34.80 -6.81 18.93
CA LEU A 1051 36.08 -6.44 18.34
C LEU A 1051 35.83 -5.49 17.16
N PHE A 1052 36.47 -4.32 17.13
CA PHE A 1052 36.30 -3.33 16.07
C PHE A 1052 37.62 -3.04 15.34
N SER A 1053 37.71 -3.43 14.07
CA SER A 1053 38.82 -3.14 13.16
C SER A 1053 38.61 -1.80 12.47
N THR A 1054 39.49 -0.83 12.73
CA THR A 1054 39.37 0.52 12.16
C THR A 1054 39.69 0.58 10.67
N THR A 1055 40.40 -0.43 10.15
CA THR A 1055 40.82 -0.63 8.75
C THR A 1055 41.77 0.43 8.20
N ARG A 1056 41.50 1.72 8.40
CA ARG A 1056 42.27 2.82 7.81
C ARG A 1056 43.53 3.12 8.60
N SER A 1057 44.65 3.09 7.89
CA SER A 1057 45.93 3.69 8.22
C SER A 1057 46.67 3.95 6.90
N ASN A 1058 46.90 5.23 6.59
CA ASN A 1058 47.60 5.67 5.39
C ASN A 1058 48.44 6.92 5.66
N THR A 1059 49.36 7.22 4.74
CA THR A 1059 50.30 8.33 4.86
C THR A 1059 49.71 9.69 4.47
N HIS A 1060 48.57 9.72 3.78
CA HIS A 1060 47.93 10.94 3.28
C HIS A 1060 46.74 11.41 4.15
N GLY A 1061 46.51 10.79 5.32
CA GLY A 1061 45.49 11.21 6.30
C GLY A 1061 44.03 10.97 5.87
N GLY A 1062 43.78 10.11 4.87
CA GLY A 1062 42.44 9.88 4.35
C GLY A 1062 41.62 8.96 5.24
N MET A 1063 40.72 9.51 6.07
CA MET A 1063 39.89 8.75 7.01
C MET A 1063 38.66 8.06 6.37
N GLY A 1064 38.22 8.51 5.20
CA GLY A 1064 37.04 7.96 4.52
C GLY A 1064 35.75 8.05 5.38
N PHE A 1065 34.87 7.04 5.27
CA PHE A 1065 33.59 6.93 5.98
C PHE A 1065 33.68 6.72 7.50
N MET A 1066 34.84 7.02 8.09
CA MET A 1066 35.10 7.02 9.52
C MET A 1066 35.66 8.35 10.01
N GLY A 1067 35.67 9.38 9.14
CA GLY A 1067 36.08 10.73 9.49
C GLY A 1067 35.12 11.41 10.48
N PRO A 1068 35.37 12.69 10.81
CA PRO A 1068 34.60 13.45 11.80
C PRO A 1068 33.09 13.46 11.56
N ASP A 1069 32.66 13.54 10.30
CA ASP A 1069 31.24 13.60 9.92
C ASP A 1069 30.48 12.28 10.15
N TYR A 1070 31.19 11.16 10.32
CA TYR A 1070 30.63 9.81 10.44
C TYR A 1070 30.76 9.24 11.87
N TRP A 1071 30.92 10.10 12.88
CA TRP A 1071 31.13 9.68 14.27
C TRP A 1071 30.03 8.77 14.83
N ARG A 1072 28.81 8.85 14.30
CA ARG A 1072 27.67 7.98 14.66
C ARG A 1072 27.93 6.50 14.40
N ARG A 1073 28.70 6.16 13.35
CA ARG A 1073 29.17 4.77 13.09
C ARG A 1073 30.07 4.28 14.21
N ILE A 1074 30.95 5.15 14.69
CA ILE A 1074 31.87 4.81 15.79
C ILE A 1074 31.07 4.56 17.07
N ASN A 1075 30.11 5.43 17.39
CA ASN A 1075 29.19 5.23 18.52
C ASN A 1075 28.45 3.88 18.42
N VAL A 1076 27.92 3.54 17.24
CA VAL A 1076 27.30 2.23 17.01
C VAL A 1076 28.29 1.08 17.25
N ALA A 1077 29.50 1.15 16.71
CA ALA A 1077 30.49 0.08 16.84
C ALA A 1077 30.90 -0.18 18.29
N VAL A 1078 31.20 0.88 19.05
CA VAL A 1078 31.70 0.75 20.43
C VAL A 1078 30.60 0.45 21.46
N SER A 1079 29.32 0.65 21.11
CA SER A 1079 28.16 0.37 21.99
C SER A 1079 27.55 -1.03 21.83
N ARG A 1080 28.20 -1.95 21.11
CA ARG A 1080 27.72 -3.33 20.92
C ARG A 1080 28.17 -4.34 21.97
N ALA A 1081 29.27 -4.05 22.67
CA ALA A 1081 29.83 -4.95 23.67
C ALA A 1081 29.07 -4.86 25.01
N ARG A 1082 28.84 -6.01 25.65
CA ARG A 1082 28.34 -6.06 27.03
C ARG A 1082 29.47 -6.02 28.05
N PHE A 1083 30.47 -6.88 27.89
CA PHE A 1083 31.53 -7.12 28.90
C PHE A 1083 32.93 -6.73 28.44
N GLY A 1084 33.23 -6.80 27.14
CA GLY A 1084 34.57 -6.49 26.62
C GLY A 1084 34.52 -5.83 25.25
N LEU A 1085 35.22 -4.71 25.10
CA LEU A 1085 35.40 -3.99 23.85
C LEU A 1085 36.89 -3.98 23.49
N THR A 1086 37.24 -4.52 22.32
CA THR A 1086 38.60 -4.41 21.77
C THR A 1086 38.58 -3.66 20.45
N ILE A 1087 39.28 -2.52 20.38
CA ILE A 1087 39.50 -1.77 19.14
C ILE A 1087 40.87 -2.16 18.58
N VAL A 1088 40.97 -2.36 17.27
CA VAL A 1088 42.21 -2.76 16.59
C VAL A 1088 42.48 -1.77 15.48
N GLY A 1089 43.62 -1.09 15.52
CA GLY A 1089 43.95 -0.07 14.53
C GLY A 1089 45.09 0.86 14.93
N ASP A 1090 45.45 1.74 14.01
CA ASP A 1090 46.54 2.69 14.18
C ASP A 1090 46.10 3.86 15.09
N ALA A 1091 46.48 3.83 16.36
CA ALA A 1091 46.08 4.84 17.33
C ALA A 1091 46.69 6.23 17.02
N SER A 1092 47.79 6.28 16.27
CA SER A 1092 48.41 7.55 15.86
C SER A 1092 47.65 8.22 14.72
N PHE A 1093 47.02 7.42 13.85
CA PHE A 1093 46.21 7.89 12.73
C PHE A 1093 44.90 8.53 13.20
N TRP A 1094 44.24 7.94 14.21
CA TRP A 1094 42.93 8.37 14.71
C TRP A 1094 42.99 9.50 15.76
N SER A 1095 43.77 10.56 15.51
CA SER A 1095 43.94 11.66 16.49
C SER A 1095 42.74 12.62 16.61
N SER A 1096 41.75 12.54 15.73
CA SER A 1096 40.57 13.41 15.71
C SER A 1096 39.27 12.64 15.43
N GLY A 1097 38.12 13.32 15.49
CA GLY A 1097 36.80 12.72 15.28
C GLY A 1097 36.34 11.81 16.42
N GLY A 1098 35.40 10.90 16.13
CA GLY A 1098 34.83 10.00 17.14
C GLY A 1098 35.87 9.07 17.78
N LEU A 1099 36.79 8.50 16.98
CA LEU A 1099 37.84 7.63 17.50
C LEU A 1099 38.94 8.40 18.24
N GLY A 1100 39.22 9.65 17.84
CA GLY A 1100 40.08 10.55 18.62
C GLY A 1100 39.52 10.84 20.00
N SER A 1101 38.21 11.08 20.10
CA SER A 1101 37.53 11.28 21.39
C SER A 1101 37.60 10.02 22.27
N VAL A 1102 37.42 8.84 21.68
CA VAL A 1102 37.59 7.54 22.35
C VAL A 1102 39.03 7.36 22.86
N LEU A 1103 40.04 7.64 22.04
CA LEU A 1103 41.45 7.55 22.44
C LEU A 1103 41.80 8.53 23.56
N GLN A 1104 41.29 9.77 23.51
CA GLN A 1104 41.47 10.75 24.57
C GLN A 1104 40.84 10.29 25.89
N TYR A 1105 39.62 9.74 25.82
CA TYR A 1105 38.96 9.15 26.98
C TYR A 1105 39.78 8.00 27.56
N MET A 1106 40.26 7.07 26.72
CA MET A 1106 41.06 5.94 27.16
C MET A 1106 42.36 6.38 27.84
N ARG A 1107 43.05 7.38 27.30
CA ARG A 1107 44.27 7.96 27.91
C ARG A 1107 44.01 8.61 29.28
N SER A 1108 42.81 9.13 29.49
CA SER A 1108 42.41 9.77 30.74
C SER A 1108 41.87 8.79 31.79
N ASN A 1109 41.56 7.54 31.40
CA ASN A 1109 40.89 6.54 32.24
C ASN A 1109 41.64 5.19 32.24
N VAL A 1110 42.92 5.22 32.60
CA VAL A 1110 43.83 4.05 32.56
C VAL A 1110 43.45 2.90 33.50
N ASP A 1111 42.62 3.18 34.51
CA ASP A 1111 42.15 2.15 35.46
C ASP A 1111 41.22 1.14 34.78
N THR A 1112 40.45 1.60 33.80
CA THR A 1112 39.40 0.83 33.10
C THR A 1112 39.69 0.61 31.61
N CYS A 1113 40.67 1.34 31.06
CA CYS A 1113 41.03 1.32 29.65
C CYS A 1113 42.52 1.00 29.46
N GLU A 1114 42.86 0.29 28.38
CA GLU A 1114 44.24 -0.07 28.05
C GLU A 1114 44.54 0.20 26.58
N ILE A 1115 45.68 0.82 26.27
CA ILE A 1115 46.22 0.94 24.91
C ILE A 1115 47.51 0.12 24.87
N ARG A 1116 47.54 -0.93 24.06
CA ARG A 1116 48.64 -1.89 23.97
C ARG A 1116 49.24 -1.89 22.57
N SER A 1117 50.47 -1.42 22.44
CA SER A 1117 51.22 -1.51 21.18
C SER A 1117 51.78 -2.92 21.00
N ASN A 1118 51.58 -3.50 19.82
CA ASN A 1118 52.14 -4.82 19.52
C ASN A 1118 53.55 -4.69 18.96
N ASN A 1119 54.57 -4.75 19.83
CA ASN A 1119 55.96 -4.79 19.42
C ASN A 1119 56.36 -6.23 19.06
N GLY A 1120 56.02 -6.65 17.84
CA GLY A 1120 56.52 -7.90 17.23
C GLY A 1120 55.94 -9.18 17.80
#